data_AF-A0A944JYY9-F1
#
_entry.id   AF-A0A944JYY9-F1
#
_cell.length_a   1.000
_cell.length_b   1.000
_cell.length_c   1.000
_cell.angle_alpha   90.00
_cell.angle_beta   90.00
_cell.angle_gamma   90.00
#
_symmetry.space_group_name_H-M   'P 1'
#
loop_
_entity.id
_entity.type
_entity.pdbx_description
1 polymer ?
#
loop_
_entity_poly.entity_id
_entity_poly.type
_entity_poly.pdbx_seq_one_letter_code
_entity_poly.pdbx_strand_id
1 'polypeptide(L)'
;MNDEALDPHDRQLLQTIYKLMSQRGSWPTFTAVDLRADRELGIEDAQAALVAISSRYIARPWNAHGYSDNDEVRLTLRGVSACEGGPSDLSYLSNFVKWTVALEQQGSDDPEKELAVSSLDFAAHLGRSLSSPGGDSAVPAEEVVQTRDLMNRLFALADQLPRFWTGSSRATGSPWQWQLKVDRRGARPYRRIQGVQELLDFVDEQRPRRAQPPAKRVAPVSPDSNTVSRPAIPAVDGELAVHLTLLRPEVVDACEGLLRTDRFDDAIFAAFRRLEHEVQQRLGSAAIGNELITSAFKEMSNPIRISDRTRDADRLVELFAGAIGLFKGDRSHKDRPLLPCRSRRECLRLLAHASSLLDLLDRDIDRAPAVRGYRHDQGTTLTLWVERAGSQVEVWLDEKLKLDKISYQTGTLTVDVGGVPPGEHRIHLVDGTRQGPAQVVWITLAPGETNWYRVVEVNVPLFASADGRRQLDWAGVRLATLETGVPGERIVPTRETYQVGHYVAWHWAASDPGIGPAWVRSRLGDQLRKVWDDSGIFDGQPVAPAHPERLMKISIEPSHLLLRGQSKAPVRVLGHYTDGTATWTAPIDDPQVTSTNEKVVIFKGGAVFAKDPGTSLLRCLHDGCTAEASVEIAAHPSDTITAYLAGLPPVAGIAWTPNGLVVSTRGQQLWRVGKDGVYRLVAMVPTRLLPSLGTDSMAAREDGELAVRLVDRPWILVLHHSHDYRSSKLIRLQGGPAGTPMAFTWHNDDLIVAMYTGALQRVGMDGKATPFASVPGHPIALARTSTSLYVLCSPEAGDPPQQRRNRLWQLRLDEPTSAPVDLLDGKVLAGLSGVAVTAAGIVLSDFESGRVLVLGDGLVQTLASGLQNPSQLAVGDTGDLYVAEFGAGGVRRILA
;
A
#
# COMPACT_ATOMS: atom_id res chain seq x y z
N MET A 1 -16.62 -25.92 28.64
CA MET A 1 -15.18 -26.09 28.38
C MET A 1 -14.49 -25.81 29.69
N ASN A 2 -13.72 -26.79 30.20
CA ASN A 2 -12.99 -26.63 31.45
C ASN A 2 -12.02 -25.45 31.30
N ASP A 3 -12.17 -24.43 32.15
CA ASP A 3 -11.13 -23.40 32.32
C ASP A 3 -9.92 -24.10 32.94
N GLU A 4 -8.94 -24.49 32.12
CA GLU A 4 -7.59 -24.71 32.63
C GLU A 4 -7.15 -23.40 33.27
N ALA A 5 -6.89 -23.44 34.57
CA ALA A 5 -6.44 -22.28 35.32
C ALA A 5 -5.15 -21.75 34.68
N LEU A 6 -5.15 -20.49 34.27
CA LEU A 6 -3.98 -19.82 33.70
C LEU A 6 -2.79 -19.97 34.66
N ASP A 7 -1.69 -20.53 34.15
CA ASP A 7 -0.48 -20.80 34.92
C ASP A 7 0.03 -19.52 35.61
N PRO A 8 0.51 -19.58 36.87
CA PRO A 8 1.00 -18.40 37.58
C PRO A 8 2.14 -17.67 36.87
N HIS A 9 3.01 -18.39 36.15
CA HIS A 9 4.12 -17.81 35.39
C HIS A 9 3.62 -17.09 34.14
N ASP A 10 2.69 -17.70 33.40
CA ASP A 10 2.00 -17.06 32.28
C ASP A 10 1.27 -15.79 32.73
N ARG A 11 0.60 -15.84 33.89
CA ARG A 11 -0.07 -14.66 34.46
C ARG A 11 0.90 -13.53 34.76
N GLN A 12 2.09 -13.82 35.27
CA GLN A 12 3.12 -12.80 35.52
C GLN A 12 3.63 -12.17 34.21
N LEU A 13 3.84 -12.98 33.17
CA LEU A 13 4.27 -12.49 31.86
C LEU A 13 3.19 -11.61 31.20
N LEU A 14 1.92 -12.03 31.25
CA LEU A 14 0.79 -11.19 30.84
C LEU A 14 0.74 -9.87 31.64
N GLN A 15 0.93 -9.94 32.95
CA GLN A 15 0.94 -8.76 33.81
C GLN A 15 2.06 -7.77 33.43
N THR A 16 3.24 -8.27 33.05
CA THR A 16 4.37 -7.46 32.58
C THR A 16 4.01 -6.71 31.29
N ILE A 17 3.41 -7.41 30.32
CA ILE A 17 2.95 -6.81 29.06
C ILE A 17 1.88 -5.74 29.34
N TYR A 18 0.93 -6.05 30.22
CA TYR A 18 -0.13 -5.11 30.60
C TYR A 18 0.42 -3.85 31.29
N LYS A 19 1.39 -3.99 32.20
CA LYS A 19 2.05 -2.85 32.85
C LYS A 19 2.77 -1.95 31.85
N LEU A 20 3.50 -2.55 30.90
CA LEU A 20 4.18 -1.80 29.84
C LEU A 20 3.17 -1.06 28.95
N MET A 21 2.06 -1.70 28.58
CA MET A 21 0.98 -1.04 27.83
C MET A 21 0.36 0.11 28.62
N SER A 22 0.08 -0.12 29.91
CA SER A 22 -0.52 0.86 30.81
C SER A 22 0.33 2.11 30.97
N GLN A 23 1.66 1.95 31.05
CA GLN A 23 2.62 3.06 31.16
C GLN A 23 2.77 3.87 29.86
N ARG A 24 2.67 3.21 28.71
CA ARG A 24 2.96 3.82 27.40
C ARG A 24 1.72 4.33 26.67
N GLY A 25 0.54 3.78 26.98
CA GLY A 25 -0.67 4.06 26.20
C GLY A 25 -0.64 3.47 24.79
N SER A 26 0.17 2.43 24.57
CA SER A 26 0.32 1.63 23.35
C SER A 26 0.90 0.27 23.71
N TRP A 27 0.71 -0.74 22.84
CA TRP A 27 1.27 -2.08 23.09
C TRP A 27 2.82 -2.06 23.05
N PRO A 28 3.51 -2.82 23.91
CA PRO A 28 4.97 -2.87 23.93
C PRO A 28 5.51 -3.72 22.77
N THR A 29 6.74 -3.43 22.33
CA THR A 29 7.49 -4.28 21.41
C THR A 29 8.03 -5.53 22.09
N PHE A 30 8.34 -6.57 21.32
CA PHE A 30 8.93 -7.81 21.83
C PHE A 30 10.23 -7.55 22.59
N THR A 31 11.15 -6.72 22.09
CA THR A 31 12.38 -6.35 22.81
C THR A 31 12.09 -5.75 24.18
N ALA A 32 11.05 -4.90 24.29
CA ALA A 32 10.69 -4.30 25.58
C ALA A 32 10.13 -5.35 26.56
N VAL A 33 9.42 -6.35 26.04
CA VAL A 33 8.90 -7.47 26.83
C VAL A 33 10.04 -8.43 27.21
N ASP A 34 10.91 -8.78 26.27
CA ASP A 34 12.05 -9.69 26.43
C ASP A 34 13.05 -9.16 27.47
N LEU A 35 13.52 -7.92 27.32
CA LEU A 35 14.42 -7.28 28.29
C LEU A 35 13.81 -7.19 29.69
N ARG A 36 12.49 -7.04 29.78
CA ARG A 36 11.78 -6.92 31.06
C ARG A 36 11.51 -8.31 31.66
N ALA A 37 11.24 -9.31 30.83
CA ALA A 37 11.05 -10.70 31.22
C ALA A 37 12.36 -11.32 31.72
N ASP A 38 13.48 -11.07 31.05
CA ASP A 38 14.81 -11.48 31.50
C ASP A 38 15.16 -10.82 32.86
N ARG A 39 15.10 -9.48 32.93
CA ARG A 39 15.53 -8.73 34.12
C ARG A 39 14.68 -8.92 35.35
N GLU A 40 13.35 -9.04 35.21
CA GLU A 40 12.42 -9.03 36.34
C GLU A 40 11.79 -10.39 36.62
N LEU A 41 11.72 -11.27 35.63
CA LEU A 41 11.11 -12.60 35.77
C LEU A 41 12.13 -13.75 35.61
N GLY A 42 13.38 -13.46 35.21
CA GLY A 42 14.41 -14.47 34.98
C GLY A 42 14.11 -15.38 33.78
N ILE A 43 13.34 -14.89 32.81
CA ILE A 43 12.97 -15.66 31.61
C ILE A 43 14.00 -15.38 30.52
N GLU A 44 14.94 -16.31 30.32
CA GLU A 44 16.03 -16.19 29.33
C GLU A 44 15.54 -16.32 27.87
N ASP A 45 14.40 -16.97 27.64
CA ASP A 45 13.78 -17.15 26.32
C ASP A 45 12.31 -16.69 26.35
N ALA A 46 12.10 -15.37 26.27
CA ALA A 46 10.76 -14.80 26.25
C ALA A 46 9.97 -15.22 24.99
N GLN A 47 10.65 -15.57 23.91
CA GLN A 47 10.02 -16.04 22.67
C GLN A 47 9.26 -17.34 22.91
N ALA A 48 9.93 -18.34 23.47
CA ALA A 48 9.32 -19.62 23.80
C ALA A 48 8.19 -19.46 24.82
N ALA A 49 8.40 -18.62 25.85
CA ALA A 49 7.41 -18.35 26.88
C ALA A 49 6.13 -17.71 26.30
N LEU A 50 6.24 -16.68 25.45
CA LEU A 50 5.08 -16.03 24.84
C LEU A 50 4.35 -16.93 23.83
N VAL A 51 5.07 -17.82 23.13
CA VAL A 51 4.46 -18.78 22.21
C VAL A 51 3.74 -19.91 22.98
N ALA A 52 4.20 -20.27 24.17
CA ALA A 52 3.52 -21.26 25.01
C ALA A 52 2.15 -20.76 25.52
N ILE A 53 2.01 -19.46 25.80
CA ILE A 53 0.75 -18.86 26.25
C ILE A 53 -0.36 -19.07 25.21
N SER A 54 -1.52 -19.49 25.68
CA SER A 54 -2.70 -19.72 24.83
C SER A 54 -3.09 -18.44 24.06
N SER A 55 -3.41 -18.60 22.76
CA SER A 55 -3.87 -17.50 21.90
C SER A 55 -5.21 -16.88 22.34
N ARG A 56 -5.85 -17.48 23.35
CA ARG A 56 -7.01 -16.92 24.06
C ARG A 56 -6.63 -15.68 24.87
N TYR A 57 -5.40 -15.60 25.39
CA TYR A 57 -4.94 -14.50 26.27
C TYR A 57 -3.92 -13.56 25.60
N ILE A 58 -3.20 -14.04 24.59
CA ILE A 58 -2.23 -13.22 23.84
C ILE A 58 -2.49 -13.32 22.33
N ALA A 59 -2.29 -12.22 21.60
CA ALA A 59 -2.30 -12.25 20.14
C ALA A 59 -1.07 -13.04 19.63
N ARG A 60 -1.21 -13.80 18.55
CA ARG A 60 -0.07 -14.51 17.97
C ARG A 60 0.79 -13.55 17.11
N PRO A 61 2.12 -13.74 17.08
CA PRO A 61 2.98 -12.96 16.21
C PRO A 61 2.65 -13.22 14.74
N TRP A 62 2.97 -12.24 13.91
CA TRP A 62 2.77 -12.27 12.47
C TRP A 62 3.59 -13.36 11.76
N ASN A 63 4.78 -13.64 12.29
CA ASN A 63 5.73 -14.57 11.70
C ASN A 63 5.60 -15.98 12.27
N ALA A 64 5.77 -16.99 11.41
CA ALA A 64 5.77 -18.41 11.81
C ALA A 64 6.94 -18.79 12.75
N HIS A 65 7.98 -17.94 12.84
CA HIS A 65 9.17 -18.13 13.65
C HIS A 65 9.10 -17.42 15.03
N GLY A 66 7.95 -16.80 15.35
CA GLY A 66 7.71 -16.07 16.61
C GLY A 66 7.77 -14.54 16.45
N TYR A 67 7.90 -13.78 17.53
CA TYR A 67 8.03 -12.32 17.50
C TYR A 67 9.40 -11.89 16.99
N SER A 68 9.45 -10.88 16.12
CA SER A 68 10.65 -10.08 15.86
C SER A 68 10.78 -8.98 16.93
N ASP A 69 11.97 -8.45 17.14
CA ASP A 69 12.29 -7.43 18.16
C ASP A 69 11.27 -6.28 18.26
N ASN A 70 10.79 -5.78 17.12
CA ASN A 70 9.86 -4.65 17.07
C ASN A 70 8.38 -5.05 16.88
N ASP A 71 8.06 -6.34 16.88
CA ASP A 71 6.66 -6.79 16.85
C ASP A 71 5.96 -6.36 18.14
N GLU A 72 4.77 -5.79 18.01
CA GLU A 72 3.95 -5.49 19.18
C GLU A 72 3.43 -6.77 19.84
N VAL A 73 3.71 -6.92 21.12
CA VAL A 73 3.19 -8.00 21.95
C VAL A 73 1.86 -7.55 22.54
N ARG A 74 0.76 -7.96 21.89
CA ARG A 74 -0.60 -7.54 22.26
C ARG A 74 -1.30 -8.60 23.11
N LEU A 75 -1.84 -8.19 24.26
CA LEU A 75 -2.78 -9.04 25.00
C LEU A 75 -4.15 -9.01 24.33
N THR A 76 -4.90 -10.09 24.43
CA THR A 76 -6.33 -10.07 24.05
C THR A 76 -7.12 -9.35 25.14
N LEU A 77 -8.36 -8.92 24.89
CA LEU A 77 -9.20 -8.40 25.97
C LEU A 77 -9.39 -9.42 27.11
N ARG A 78 -9.39 -10.73 26.80
CA ARG A 78 -9.40 -11.77 27.83
C ARG A 78 -8.06 -11.91 28.57
N GLY A 79 -6.93 -11.68 27.90
CA GLY A 79 -5.62 -11.53 28.53
C GLY A 79 -5.58 -10.35 29.49
N VAL A 80 -6.13 -9.20 29.07
CA VAL A 80 -6.30 -8.02 29.92
C VAL A 80 -7.16 -8.35 31.14
N SER A 81 -8.26 -9.08 30.97
CA SER A 81 -9.12 -9.49 32.09
C SER A 81 -8.41 -10.34 33.15
N ALA A 82 -7.32 -11.02 32.78
CA ALA A 82 -6.51 -11.84 33.67
C ALA A 82 -5.42 -11.05 34.42
N CYS A 83 -5.24 -9.76 34.11
CA CYS A 83 -4.24 -8.88 34.71
C CYS A 83 -4.84 -8.00 35.83
N GLU A 84 -4.04 -7.67 36.83
CA GLU A 84 -4.36 -6.68 37.86
C GLU A 84 -4.56 -5.29 37.23
N GLY A 85 -5.71 -4.67 37.51
CA GLY A 85 -6.15 -3.41 36.90
C GLY A 85 -6.95 -3.57 35.59
N GLY A 86 -6.80 -4.70 34.89
CA GLY A 86 -7.48 -4.97 33.63
C GLY A 86 -9.01 -4.97 33.71
N PRO A 87 -9.64 -5.60 34.72
CA PRO A 87 -11.10 -5.55 34.90
C PRO A 87 -11.68 -4.14 35.03
N SER A 88 -10.93 -3.21 35.62
CA SER A 88 -11.32 -1.80 35.74
C SER A 88 -11.32 -1.12 34.36
N ASP A 89 -10.22 -1.24 33.60
CA ASP A 89 -10.11 -0.67 32.27
C ASP A 89 -11.12 -1.29 31.28
N LEU A 90 -11.41 -2.59 31.38
CA LEU A 90 -12.45 -3.26 30.59
C LEU A 90 -13.86 -2.77 30.95
N SER A 91 -14.10 -2.39 32.20
CA SER A 91 -15.38 -1.78 32.60
C SER A 91 -15.55 -0.41 31.95
N TYR A 92 -14.48 0.40 31.86
CA TYR A 92 -14.50 1.64 31.11
C TYR A 92 -14.67 1.41 29.60
N LEU A 93 -14.02 0.39 29.03
CA LEU A 93 -14.19 0.02 27.62
C LEU A 93 -15.63 -0.39 27.33
N SER A 94 -16.25 -1.18 28.21
CA SER A 94 -17.66 -1.56 28.08
C SER A 94 -18.58 -0.33 28.15
N ASN A 95 -18.28 0.63 29.03
CA ASN A 95 -19.03 1.88 29.11
C ASN A 95 -18.85 2.74 27.85
N PHE A 96 -17.63 2.80 27.30
CA PHE A 96 -17.34 3.47 26.03
C PHE A 96 -18.15 2.88 24.87
N VAL A 97 -18.22 1.55 24.78
CA VAL A 97 -19.04 0.85 23.79
C VAL A 97 -20.53 1.21 23.94
N LYS A 98 -21.06 1.17 25.16
CA LYS A 98 -22.47 1.52 25.43
C LYS A 98 -22.80 2.96 25.06
N TRP A 99 -21.94 3.90 25.46
CA TRP A 99 -22.10 5.32 25.15
C TRP A 99 -22.07 5.57 23.64
N THR A 100 -21.12 4.97 22.93
CA THR A 100 -21.01 5.10 21.47
C THR A 100 -22.22 4.52 20.75
N VAL A 101 -22.74 3.37 21.21
CA VAL A 101 -23.96 2.76 20.69
C VAL A 101 -25.18 3.65 20.94
N ALA A 102 -25.28 4.29 22.12
CA ALA A 102 -26.35 5.21 22.42
C ALA A 102 -26.32 6.44 21.49
N LEU A 103 -25.13 6.98 21.19
CA LEU A 103 -24.97 8.05 20.20
C LEU A 103 -25.38 7.62 18.80
N GLU A 104 -25.02 6.41 18.37
CA GLU A 104 -25.46 5.86 17.08
C GLU A 104 -26.98 5.70 17.00
N GLN A 105 -27.63 5.31 18.10
CA GLN A 105 -29.09 5.15 18.18
C GLN A 105 -29.84 6.48 18.22
N GLN A 106 -29.26 7.53 18.82
CA GLN A 106 -29.83 8.88 18.82
C GLN A 106 -29.84 9.49 17.41
N GLY A 107 -28.91 9.05 16.55
CA GLY A 107 -28.83 9.47 15.15
C GLY A 107 -28.32 10.90 14.96
N SER A 108 -28.05 11.25 13.70
CA SER A 108 -27.86 12.63 13.26
C SER A 108 -28.99 12.97 12.30
N ASP A 109 -29.45 14.22 12.26
CA ASP A 109 -30.44 14.70 11.28
C ASP A 109 -29.99 14.47 9.82
N ASP A 110 -28.69 14.25 9.61
CA ASP A 110 -28.07 13.87 8.34
C ASP A 110 -27.57 12.40 8.39
N PRO A 111 -28.18 11.48 7.64
CA PRO A 111 -27.77 10.08 7.59
C PRO A 111 -26.42 9.85 6.90
N GLU A 112 -25.93 10.82 6.11
CA GLU A 112 -24.63 10.75 5.41
C GLU A 112 -23.46 11.27 6.25
N LYS A 113 -23.74 12.07 7.29
CA LYS A 113 -22.71 12.57 8.21
C LYS A 113 -22.06 11.45 9.01
N GLU A 114 -20.73 11.33 8.94
CA GLU A 114 -19.97 10.34 9.70
C GLU A 114 -20.18 10.48 11.22
N LEU A 115 -20.35 9.36 11.93
CA LEU A 115 -20.36 9.36 13.40
C LEU A 115 -18.92 9.28 13.89
N ALA A 116 -18.46 10.33 14.55
CA ALA A 116 -17.14 10.35 15.18
C ALA A 116 -17.29 10.55 16.69
N VAL A 117 -16.46 9.85 17.46
CA VAL A 117 -16.36 9.98 18.92
C VAL A 117 -14.95 10.39 19.31
N SER A 118 -14.81 11.26 20.31
CA SER A 118 -13.49 11.71 20.78
C SER A 118 -13.25 11.37 22.24
N SER A 119 -11.98 11.38 22.65
CA SER A 119 -11.61 11.24 24.06
C SER A 119 -12.16 12.38 24.93
N LEU A 120 -12.28 13.59 24.37
CA LEU A 120 -12.89 14.73 25.06
C LEU A 120 -14.37 14.48 25.35
N ASP A 121 -15.12 14.03 24.35
CA ASP A 121 -16.56 13.77 24.49
C ASP A 121 -16.81 12.62 25.48
N PHE A 122 -15.98 11.57 25.43
CA PHE A 122 -16.12 10.45 26.35
C PHE A 122 -15.69 10.81 27.78
N ALA A 123 -14.62 11.58 27.97
CA ALA A 123 -14.23 12.07 29.29
C ALA A 123 -15.33 12.97 29.90
N ALA A 124 -15.94 13.83 29.09
CA ALA A 124 -17.10 14.62 29.50
C ALA A 124 -18.30 13.74 29.89
N HIS A 125 -18.57 12.67 29.13
CA HIS A 125 -19.60 11.68 29.49
C HIS A 125 -19.32 10.99 30.83
N LEU A 126 -18.05 10.75 31.16
CA LEU A 126 -17.64 10.22 32.47
C LEU A 126 -17.62 11.26 33.60
N GLY A 127 -17.92 12.54 33.30
CA GLY A 127 -17.83 13.63 34.27
C GLY A 127 -16.40 13.98 34.68
N ARG A 128 -15.41 13.71 33.82
CA ARG A 128 -13.98 13.94 34.09
C ARG A 128 -13.41 15.02 33.18
N SER A 129 -12.45 15.80 33.68
CA SER A 129 -11.75 16.82 32.90
C SER A 129 -10.44 16.28 32.32
N LEU A 130 -10.19 16.58 31.04
CA LEU A 130 -8.89 16.40 30.38
C LEU A 130 -8.08 17.71 30.30
N SER A 131 -8.69 18.83 30.68
CA SER A 131 -8.12 20.18 30.59
C SER A 131 -7.68 20.68 31.97
N SER A 132 -6.54 21.36 32.01
CA SER A 132 -6.02 22.00 33.22
C SER A 132 -6.61 23.41 33.38
N PRO A 133 -6.95 23.86 34.60
CA PRO A 133 -7.35 25.25 34.84
C PRO A 133 -6.14 26.17 34.56
N GLY A 134 -6.10 26.80 33.39
CA GLY A 134 -4.97 27.62 32.93
C GLY A 134 -4.45 27.32 31.51
N GLY A 135 -5.00 26.30 30.82
CA GLY A 135 -4.56 25.91 29.48
C GLY A 135 -3.36 24.93 29.48
N ASP A 136 -2.84 24.59 28.30
CA ASP A 136 -1.82 23.55 28.11
C ASP A 136 -0.44 23.87 28.72
N SER A 137 -0.22 25.11 29.16
CA SER A 137 1.03 25.58 29.78
C SER A 137 1.10 25.37 31.30
N ALA A 138 0.01 24.93 31.94
CA ALA A 138 -0.06 24.71 33.39
C ALA A 138 0.20 23.24 33.75
N VAL A 139 0.87 22.98 34.88
CA VAL A 139 1.06 21.61 35.39
C VAL A 139 -0.32 20.99 35.67
N PRO A 140 -0.67 19.86 35.05
CA PRO A 140 -1.98 19.25 35.23
C PRO A 140 -2.15 18.72 36.66
N ALA A 141 -3.35 18.92 37.22
CA ALA A 141 -3.73 18.28 38.47
C ALA A 141 -3.69 16.74 38.34
N GLU A 142 -3.46 16.04 39.44
CA GLU A 142 -3.31 14.57 39.45
C GLU A 142 -4.51 13.86 38.81
N GLU A 143 -5.73 14.33 39.06
CA GLU A 143 -6.97 13.80 38.45
C GLU A 143 -6.99 13.93 36.93
N VAL A 144 -6.41 15.01 36.38
CA VAL A 144 -6.30 15.24 34.93
C VAL A 144 -5.28 14.28 34.33
N VAL A 145 -4.14 14.06 35.00
CA VAL A 145 -3.13 13.07 34.58
C VAL A 145 -3.75 11.67 34.56
N GLN A 146 -4.42 11.26 35.64
CA GLN A 146 -5.08 9.95 35.72
C GLN A 146 -6.16 9.77 34.64
N THR A 147 -6.90 10.83 34.31
CA THR A 147 -7.91 10.79 33.23
C THR A 147 -7.26 10.69 31.85
N ARG A 148 -6.15 11.40 31.61
CA ARG A 148 -5.36 11.31 30.37
C ARG A 148 -4.78 9.90 30.19
N ASP A 149 -4.24 9.31 31.24
CA ASP A 149 -3.71 7.94 31.22
C ASP A 149 -4.82 6.92 30.95
N LEU A 150 -6.01 7.09 31.54
CA LEU A 150 -7.17 6.27 31.23
C LEU A 150 -7.55 6.36 29.75
N MET A 151 -7.59 7.56 29.16
CA MET A 151 -7.89 7.73 27.73
C MET A 151 -6.86 7.06 26.83
N ASN A 152 -5.58 7.11 27.21
CA ASN A 152 -4.51 6.41 26.49
C ASN A 152 -4.71 4.89 26.46
N ARG A 153 -5.03 4.28 27.62
CA ARG A 153 -5.28 2.84 27.71
C ARG A 153 -6.56 2.43 26.99
N LEU A 154 -7.63 3.23 27.12
CA LEU A 154 -8.89 3.01 26.40
C LEU A 154 -8.70 2.96 24.89
N PHE A 155 -7.86 3.84 24.32
CA PHE A 155 -7.57 3.81 22.90
C PHE A 155 -6.92 2.48 22.47
N ALA A 156 -5.89 2.03 23.21
CA ALA A 156 -5.20 0.77 22.92
C ALA A 156 -6.12 -0.47 23.05
N LEU A 157 -7.13 -0.40 23.92
CA LEU A 157 -8.14 -1.46 24.08
C LEU A 157 -9.25 -1.38 23.03
N ALA A 158 -9.68 -0.17 22.65
CA ALA A 158 -10.69 0.05 21.62
C ALA A 158 -10.23 -0.37 20.22
N ASP A 159 -8.92 -0.35 19.96
CA ASP A 159 -8.29 -0.93 18.76
C ASP A 159 -8.63 -2.43 18.58
N GLN A 160 -8.92 -3.13 19.68
CA GLN A 160 -9.22 -4.57 19.64
C GLN A 160 -10.70 -4.91 19.38
N LEU A 161 -11.57 -3.91 19.20
CA LEU A 161 -13.00 -4.11 18.98
C LEU A 161 -13.28 -4.43 17.49
N PRO A 162 -13.76 -5.64 17.14
CA PRO A 162 -14.00 -6.04 15.76
C PRO A 162 -14.99 -5.12 15.04
N ARG A 163 -14.54 -4.52 13.93
CA ARG A 163 -15.34 -3.65 13.05
C ARG A 163 -16.06 -2.52 13.79
N PHE A 164 -15.53 -2.05 14.91
CA PHE A 164 -16.21 -1.01 15.70
C PHE A 164 -16.02 0.40 15.11
N TRP A 165 -14.89 0.63 14.44
CA TRP A 165 -14.51 1.91 13.84
C TRP A 165 -13.84 1.68 12.47
N THR A 166 -13.88 2.69 11.60
CA THR A 166 -13.33 2.67 10.23
C THR A 166 -12.06 3.52 10.07
N GLY A 167 -11.82 4.43 11.01
CA GLY A 167 -10.58 5.20 11.09
C GLY A 167 -10.35 5.75 12.49
N SER A 168 -9.10 6.02 12.81
CA SER A 168 -8.67 6.60 14.08
C SER A 168 -7.66 7.71 13.82
N SER A 169 -7.65 8.72 14.68
CA SER A 169 -6.64 9.77 14.68
C SER A 169 -6.20 10.07 16.10
N ARG A 170 -4.93 10.44 16.26
CA ARG A 170 -4.29 10.72 17.54
C ARG A 170 -3.36 11.92 17.40
N ALA A 171 -3.40 12.86 18.34
CA ALA A 171 -2.51 14.01 18.31
C ALA A 171 -1.08 13.62 18.69
N THR A 172 -0.09 14.00 17.86
CA THR A 172 1.33 13.61 18.03
C THR A 172 1.95 14.11 19.34
N GLY A 173 1.51 15.26 19.86
CA GLY A 173 1.98 15.83 21.13
C GLY A 173 1.11 15.52 22.35
N SER A 174 -0.10 14.99 22.15
CA SER A 174 -1.06 14.71 23.22
C SER A 174 -1.76 13.38 22.94
N PRO A 175 -1.11 12.23 23.22
CA PRO A 175 -1.63 10.92 22.83
C PRO A 175 -3.01 10.60 23.41
N TRP A 176 -3.37 11.21 24.54
CA TRP A 176 -4.69 11.05 25.18
C TRP A 176 -5.80 11.77 24.40
N GLN A 177 -5.46 12.61 23.43
CA GLN A 177 -6.38 13.27 22.51
C GLN A 177 -6.49 12.46 21.22
N TRP A 178 -7.60 11.74 21.10
CA TRP A 178 -7.89 10.88 19.95
C TRP A 178 -9.34 11.03 19.50
N GLN A 179 -9.58 10.68 18.24
CA GLN A 179 -10.90 10.59 17.64
C GLN A 179 -11.04 9.27 16.87
N LEU A 180 -12.19 8.62 17.00
CA LEU A 180 -12.54 7.39 16.29
C LEU A 180 -13.74 7.66 15.38
N LYS A 181 -13.62 7.28 14.10
CA LYS A 181 -14.74 7.24 13.16
C LYS A 181 -15.47 5.92 13.33
N VAL A 182 -16.69 5.94 13.85
CA VAL A 182 -17.46 4.75 14.20
C VAL A 182 -18.05 4.09 12.96
N ASP A 183 -17.87 2.78 12.81
CA ASP A 183 -18.59 2.00 11.80
C ASP A 183 -20.03 1.80 12.28
N ARG A 184 -20.98 2.58 11.75
CA ARG A 184 -22.40 2.47 12.11
C ARG A 184 -22.98 1.07 11.88
N ARG A 185 -22.49 0.31 10.89
CA ARG A 185 -22.96 -1.07 10.65
C ARG A 185 -22.31 -2.02 11.63
N GLY A 186 -21.00 -1.87 11.84
CA GLY A 186 -20.22 -2.68 12.76
C GLY A 186 -20.50 -2.43 14.25
N ALA A 187 -21.06 -1.27 14.63
CA ALA A 187 -21.53 -0.98 15.99
C ALA A 187 -22.87 -1.67 16.36
N ARG A 188 -23.69 -2.09 15.38
CA ARG A 188 -25.02 -2.68 15.64
C ARG A 188 -25.00 -3.96 16.48
N PRO A 189 -24.08 -4.92 16.26
CA PRO A 189 -23.97 -6.11 17.11
C PRO A 189 -23.70 -5.78 18.58
N TYR A 190 -22.99 -4.67 18.86
CA TYR A 190 -22.66 -4.24 20.21
C TYR A 190 -23.86 -3.72 21.02
N ARG A 191 -25.01 -3.45 20.37
CA ARG A 191 -26.27 -3.06 21.04
C ARG A 191 -26.77 -4.07 22.08
N ARG A 192 -26.37 -5.34 21.93
CA ARG A 192 -26.77 -6.43 22.82
C ARG A 192 -25.80 -6.62 23.98
N ILE A 193 -24.68 -5.91 24.01
CA ILE A 193 -23.61 -6.08 25.00
C ILE A 193 -23.87 -5.14 26.18
N GLN A 194 -24.15 -5.71 27.34
CA GLN A 194 -24.52 -5.04 28.57
C GLN A 194 -23.43 -5.11 29.65
N GLY A 195 -22.33 -5.81 29.42
CA GLY A 195 -21.25 -5.91 30.40
C GLY A 195 -19.94 -6.41 29.82
N VAL A 196 -18.92 -6.43 30.67
CA VAL A 196 -17.56 -6.86 30.31
C VAL A 196 -17.56 -8.30 29.82
N GLN A 197 -18.26 -9.23 30.50
CA GLN A 197 -18.26 -10.64 30.12
C GLN A 197 -18.83 -10.86 28.72
N GLU A 198 -19.97 -10.23 28.42
CA GLU A 198 -20.60 -10.29 27.09
C GLU A 198 -19.71 -9.66 26.01
N LEU A 199 -18.97 -8.59 26.34
CA LEU A 199 -18.01 -7.98 25.42
C LEU A 199 -16.85 -8.93 25.10
N LEU A 200 -16.30 -9.60 26.13
CA LEU A 200 -15.22 -10.58 25.95
C LEU A 200 -15.68 -11.77 25.09
N ASP A 201 -16.87 -12.30 25.37
CA ASP A 201 -17.42 -13.43 24.64
C ASP A 201 -17.71 -13.05 23.18
N PHE A 202 -18.28 -11.86 22.94
CA PHE A 202 -18.51 -11.34 21.59
C PHE A 202 -17.20 -11.17 20.79
N VAL A 203 -16.18 -10.56 21.38
CA VAL A 203 -14.88 -10.36 20.71
C VAL A 203 -14.20 -11.69 20.41
N ASP A 204 -14.31 -12.67 21.29
CA ASP A 204 -13.78 -14.02 21.06
C ASP A 204 -14.53 -14.78 19.94
N GLU A 205 -15.85 -14.60 19.84
CA GLU A 205 -16.66 -15.21 18.77
C GLU A 205 -16.38 -14.62 17.39
N GLN A 206 -16.09 -13.32 17.31
CA GLN A 206 -15.79 -12.61 16.07
C GLN A 206 -14.33 -12.82 15.59
N ARG A 207 -13.47 -13.41 16.41
CA ARG A 207 -12.16 -13.86 15.95
C ARG A 207 -12.35 -15.04 15.00
N PRO A 208 -11.63 -15.09 13.87
CA PRO A 208 -11.71 -16.23 12.98
C PRO A 208 -11.40 -17.50 13.77
N ARG A 209 -12.37 -18.42 13.84
CA ARG A 209 -12.14 -19.78 14.30
C ARG A 209 -11.15 -20.42 13.34
N ARG A 210 -9.85 -20.29 13.64
CA ARG A 210 -8.87 -21.29 13.21
C ARG A 210 -9.41 -22.63 13.69
N ALA A 211 -9.54 -23.58 12.76
CA ALA A 211 -10.03 -24.92 13.01
C ALA A 211 -9.36 -25.53 14.26
N GLN A 212 -10.06 -25.50 15.39
CA GLN A 212 -9.95 -26.61 16.32
C GLN A 212 -10.61 -27.79 15.61
N PRO A 213 -9.96 -28.96 15.51
CA PRO A 213 -10.67 -30.17 15.13
C PRO A 213 -11.88 -30.30 16.07
N PRO A 214 -13.07 -30.70 15.58
CA PRO A 214 -14.25 -30.80 16.42
C PRO A 214 -13.92 -31.70 17.62
N ALA A 215 -13.98 -31.12 18.82
CA ALA A 215 -13.98 -31.91 20.04
C ALA A 215 -15.15 -32.88 19.91
N LYS A 216 -14.85 -34.19 19.86
CA LYS A 216 -15.84 -35.26 19.86
C LYS A 216 -16.84 -34.95 20.97
N ARG A 217 -18.09 -34.65 20.59
CA ARG A 217 -19.23 -34.73 21.50
C ARG A 217 -19.29 -36.17 21.98
N VAL A 218 -18.71 -36.43 23.14
CA VAL A 218 -19.03 -37.61 23.93
C VAL A 218 -20.48 -37.41 24.34
N ALA A 219 -21.37 -38.23 23.79
CA ALA A 219 -22.76 -38.28 24.22
C ALA A 219 -22.80 -38.66 25.72
N PRO A 220 -23.73 -38.11 26.52
CA PRO A 220 -23.86 -38.48 27.91
C PRO A 220 -24.27 -39.95 28.01
N VAL A 221 -23.44 -40.73 28.70
CA VAL A 221 -23.77 -42.10 29.11
C VAL A 221 -24.70 -42.00 30.30
N SER A 222 -25.97 -42.36 30.11
CA SER A 222 -26.87 -42.71 31.21
C SER A 222 -26.44 -44.06 31.80
N PRO A 223 -26.39 -44.22 33.13
CA PRO A 223 -26.15 -45.52 33.72
C PRO A 223 -27.50 -46.24 33.78
N ASP A 224 -27.65 -47.34 33.06
CA ASP A 224 -28.53 -48.40 33.53
C ASP A 224 -28.08 -49.78 33.03
N SER A 225 -27.98 -50.65 34.02
CA SER A 225 -27.73 -52.07 33.97
C SER A 225 -28.72 -52.83 33.10
N ASN A 226 -28.21 -53.74 32.25
CA ASN A 226 -28.57 -55.17 32.33
C ASN A 226 -27.80 -56.01 31.31
N THR A 227 -27.17 -57.06 31.84
CA THR A 227 -26.65 -58.26 31.19
C THR A 227 -27.63 -58.89 30.21
N VAL A 228 -27.23 -59.06 28.94
CA VAL A 228 -27.57 -60.22 28.10
C VAL A 228 -26.43 -60.51 27.11
N SER A 229 -25.92 -61.74 27.16
CA SER A 229 -24.88 -62.30 26.29
C SER A 229 -25.36 -62.59 24.87
N ARG A 230 -24.48 -62.39 23.86
CA ARG A 230 -24.23 -63.19 22.61
C ARG A 230 -23.77 -62.29 21.44
N PRO A 231 -23.15 -62.83 20.37
CA PRO A 231 -21.86 -63.52 20.28
C PRO A 231 -20.85 -62.72 19.41
N ALA A 232 -19.56 -63.04 19.48
CA ALA A 232 -18.52 -62.40 18.67
C ALA A 232 -18.45 -62.94 17.23
N ILE A 233 -18.50 -62.07 16.20
CA ILE A 233 -17.88 -62.18 14.85
C ILE A 233 -17.72 -60.72 14.24
N PRO A 234 -16.87 -60.43 13.22
CA PRO A 234 -15.53 -59.83 13.31
C PRO A 234 -15.39 -58.39 12.71
N ALA A 235 -14.39 -57.62 13.18
CA ALA A 235 -14.16 -56.20 12.86
C ALA A 235 -13.29 -55.91 11.60
N VAL A 236 -13.41 -56.67 10.50
CA VAL A 236 -12.44 -56.63 9.37
C VAL A 236 -12.77 -55.60 8.26
N ASP A 237 -14.02 -55.16 8.10
CA ASP A 237 -14.42 -54.29 6.97
C ASP A 237 -14.15 -52.78 7.17
N GLY A 238 -14.12 -52.29 8.41
CA GLY A 238 -13.96 -50.85 8.69
C GLY A 238 -12.55 -50.31 8.41
N GLU A 239 -11.52 -51.12 8.62
CA GLU A 239 -10.11 -50.73 8.42
C GLU A 239 -9.77 -50.59 6.92
N LEU A 240 -10.28 -51.50 6.08
CA LEU A 240 -10.07 -51.44 4.63
C LEU A 240 -10.72 -50.19 4.04
N ALA A 241 -11.95 -49.85 4.46
CA ALA A 241 -12.64 -48.65 4.00
C ALA A 241 -11.84 -47.36 4.27
N VAL A 242 -11.18 -47.26 5.44
CA VAL A 242 -10.30 -46.13 5.77
C VAL A 242 -9.04 -46.11 4.91
N HIS A 243 -8.45 -47.25 4.59
CA HIS A 243 -7.26 -47.29 3.73
C HIS A 243 -7.56 -46.97 2.26
N LEU A 244 -8.75 -47.31 1.77
CA LEU A 244 -9.15 -46.99 0.39
C LEU A 244 -9.29 -45.48 0.16
N THR A 245 -9.55 -44.67 1.18
CA THR A 245 -9.61 -43.20 1.02
C THR A 245 -8.25 -42.56 0.74
N LEU A 246 -7.15 -43.28 0.96
CA LEU A 246 -5.78 -42.85 0.64
C LEU A 246 -5.36 -43.19 -0.79
N LEU A 247 -6.16 -43.97 -1.51
CA LEU A 247 -5.90 -44.36 -2.89
C LEU A 247 -6.68 -43.48 -3.85
N ARG A 248 -6.17 -43.35 -5.07
CA ARG A 248 -6.92 -42.67 -6.12
C ARG A 248 -8.21 -43.42 -6.49
N PRO A 249 -9.32 -42.72 -6.79
CA PRO A 249 -10.59 -43.36 -7.15
C PRO A 249 -10.45 -44.38 -8.27
N GLU A 250 -9.67 -44.08 -9.30
CA GLU A 250 -9.47 -44.97 -10.45
C GLU A 250 -8.67 -46.24 -10.10
N VAL A 251 -7.84 -46.17 -9.04
CA VAL A 251 -7.13 -47.33 -8.50
C VAL A 251 -8.07 -48.16 -7.62
N VAL A 252 -8.91 -47.49 -6.81
CA VAL A 252 -9.96 -48.15 -6.02
C VAL A 252 -10.91 -48.91 -6.94
N ASP A 253 -11.44 -48.26 -7.97
CA ASP A 253 -12.36 -48.87 -8.95
C ASP A 253 -11.76 -50.11 -9.62
N ALA A 254 -10.46 -50.08 -9.91
CA ALA A 254 -9.76 -51.20 -10.54
C ALA A 254 -9.50 -52.38 -9.58
N CYS A 255 -9.41 -52.13 -8.26
CA CYS A 255 -8.80 -53.07 -7.31
C CYS A 255 -9.69 -53.48 -6.13
N GLU A 256 -10.74 -52.73 -5.81
CA GLU A 256 -11.52 -52.90 -4.58
C GLU A 256 -12.11 -54.32 -4.44
N GLY A 257 -12.74 -54.84 -5.50
CA GLY A 257 -13.27 -56.21 -5.51
C GLY A 257 -12.19 -57.29 -5.36
N LEU A 258 -10.99 -57.04 -5.86
CA LEU A 258 -9.83 -57.94 -5.75
C LEU A 258 -9.24 -57.91 -4.34
N LEU A 259 -9.19 -56.74 -3.70
CA LEU A 259 -8.77 -56.57 -2.30
C LEU A 259 -9.73 -57.27 -1.33
N ARG A 260 -11.05 -57.14 -1.53
CA ARG A 260 -12.07 -57.81 -0.69
C ARG A 260 -12.03 -59.34 -0.80
N THR A 261 -11.49 -59.86 -1.91
CA THR A 261 -11.33 -61.31 -2.14
C THR A 261 -9.90 -61.80 -1.90
N ASP A 262 -9.05 -60.98 -1.27
CA ASP A 262 -7.64 -61.27 -0.97
C ASP A 262 -6.77 -61.66 -2.18
N ARG A 263 -7.17 -61.22 -3.39
CA ARG A 263 -6.44 -61.38 -4.65
C ARG A 263 -5.43 -60.26 -4.85
N PHE A 264 -4.42 -60.20 -3.99
CA PHE A 264 -3.49 -59.06 -3.91
C PHE A 264 -2.66 -58.84 -5.18
N ASP A 265 -2.10 -59.90 -5.77
CA ASP A 265 -1.30 -59.76 -6.99
C ASP A 265 -2.14 -59.31 -8.19
N ASP A 266 -3.39 -59.77 -8.29
CA ASP A 266 -4.32 -59.30 -9.33
C ASP A 266 -4.69 -57.83 -9.13
N ALA A 267 -4.87 -57.39 -7.87
CA ALA A 267 -5.11 -55.98 -7.55
C ALA A 267 -3.91 -55.11 -7.96
N ILE A 268 -2.68 -55.52 -7.62
CA ILE A 268 -1.47 -54.82 -8.04
C ILE A 268 -1.39 -54.74 -9.57
N PHE A 269 -1.63 -55.85 -10.26
CA PHE A 269 -1.65 -55.86 -11.72
C PHE A 269 -2.70 -54.90 -12.30
N ALA A 270 -3.92 -54.88 -11.76
CA ALA A 270 -4.99 -53.99 -12.20
C ALA A 270 -4.61 -52.50 -12.03
N ALA A 271 -4.00 -52.13 -10.90
CA ALA A 271 -3.56 -50.76 -10.63
C ALA A 271 -2.46 -50.29 -11.60
N PHE A 272 -1.40 -51.08 -11.81
CA PHE A 272 -0.32 -50.70 -12.71
C PHE A 272 -0.71 -50.81 -14.19
N ARG A 273 -1.69 -51.67 -14.53
CA ARG A 273 -2.33 -51.65 -15.85
C ARG A 273 -3.12 -50.37 -16.08
N ARG A 274 -3.83 -49.87 -15.06
CA ARG A 274 -4.53 -48.58 -15.12
C ARG A 274 -3.53 -47.42 -15.30
N LEU A 275 -2.40 -47.44 -14.60
CA LEU A 275 -1.32 -46.47 -14.76
C LEU A 275 -0.76 -46.45 -16.19
N GLU A 276 -0.42 -47.61 -16.77
CA GLU A 276 0.10 -47.67 -18.13
C GLU A 276 -0.95 -47.18 -19.15
N HIS A 277 -2.22 -47.55 -18.96
CA HIS A 277 -3.31 -47.07 -19.80
C HIS A 277 -3.46 -45.54 -19.75
N GLU A 278 -3.27 -44.92 -18.59
CA GLU A 278 -3.28 -43.46 -18.46
C GLU A 278 -2.15 -42.82 -19.28
N VAL A 279 -0.95 -43.40 -19.25
CA VAL A 279 0.17 -42.92 -20.10
C VAL A 279 -0.17 -43.08 -21.59
N GLN A 280 -0.72 -44.22 -22.00
CA GLN A 280 -1.15 -44.46 -23.39
C GLN A 280 -2.18 -43.43 -23.88
N GLN A 281 -3.20 -43.16 -23.06
CA GLN A 281 -4.26 -42.19 -23.38
C GLN A 281 -3.68 -40.79 -23.60
N ARG A 282 -2.70 -40.38 -22.78
CA ARG A 282 -2.07 -39.07 -22.91
C ARG A 282 -1.26 -38.94 -24.20
N LEU A 283 -0.63 -40.02 -24.63
CA LEU A 283 0.17 -40.04 -25.86
C LEU A 283 -0.67 -40.29 -27.12
N GLY A 284 -1.87 -40.85 -26.99
CA GLY A 284 -2.61 -41.41 -28.12
C GLY A 284 -1.87 -42.58 -28.79
N SER A 285 -1.05 -43.32 -28.03
CA SER A 285 -0.21 -44.41 -28.52
C SER A 285 -0.65 -45.76 -27.95
N ALA A 286 -0.54 -46.82 -28.76
CA ALA A 286 -0.77 -48.20 -28.34
C ALA A 286 0.51 -48.92 -27.87
N ALA A 287 1.66 -48.23 -27.83
CA ALA A 287 2.92 -48.79 -27.33
C ALA A 287 2.78 -49.24 -25.86
N ILE A 288 3.62 -50.17 -25.42
CA ILE A 288 3.62 -50.72 -24.06
C ILE A 288 5.04 -50.75 -23.47
N GLY A 289 5.14 -50.84 -22.14
CA GLY A 289 6.43 -51.02 -21.46
C GLY A 289 7.42 -49.87 -21.68
N ASN A 290 8.72 -50.18 -21.80
CA ASN A 290 9.79 -49.18 -21.79
C ASN A 290 9.76 -48.23 -23.01
N GLU A 291 9.32 -48.71 -24.16
CA GLU A 291 9.17 -47.90 -25.38
C GLU A 291 8.11 -46.80 -25.18
N LEU A 292 6.96 -47.16 -24.60
CA LEU A 292 5.90 -46.21 -24.25
C LEU A 292 6.41 -45.13 -23.28
N ILE A 293 7.12 -45.54 -22.22
CA ILE A 293 7.58 -44.60 -21.19
C ILE A 293 8.67 -43.67 -21.73
N THR A 294 9.61 -44.19 -22.52
CA THR A 294 10.67 -43.36 -23.13
C THR A 294 10.06 -42.35 -24.10
N SER A 295 9.09 -42.78 -24.92
CA SER A 295 8.33 -41.89 -25.80
C SER A 295 7.58 -40.82 -25.03
N ALA A 296 6.95 -41.18 -23.90
CA ALA A 296 6.11 -40.30 -23.10
C ALA A 296 6.86 -39.12 -22.49
N PHE A 297 8.11 -39.31 -22.06
CA PHE A 297 8.86 -38.29 -21.34
C PHE A 297 10.02 -37.67 -22.14
N LYS A 298 10.45 -38.24 -23.27
CA LYS A 298 11.62 -37.74 -24.02
C LYS A 298 11.45 -37.53 -25.53
N GLU A 299 10.85 -38.48 -26.25
CA GLU A 299 11.07 -38.59 -27.70
C GLU A 299 9.99 -37.93 -28.58
N MET A 300 8.83 -37.57 -28.02
CA MET A 300 7.73 -36.96 -28.78
C MET A 300 7.84 -35.43 -28.91
N SER A 301 7.09 -34.87 -29.88
CA SER A 301 6.98 -33.41 -30.08
C SER A 301 6.32 -32.66 -28.91
N ASN A 302 5.62 -33.37 -28.00
CA ASN A 302 5.01 -32.82 -26.79
C ASN A 302 5.09 -33.84 -25.63
N PRO A 303 6.27 -33.98 -24.98
CA PRO A 303 6.46 -34.94 -23.89
C PRO A 303 5.70 -34.51 -22.63
N ILE A 304 5.41 -35.45 -21.74
CA ILE A 304 4.85 -35.18 -20.41
C ILE A 304 5.92 -34.47 -19.56
N ARG A 305 5.59 -33.28 -19.04
CA ARG A 305 6.54 -32.44 -18.31
C ARG A 305 6.07 -32.16 -16.89
N ILE A 306 6.60 -32.91 -15.93
CA ILE A 306 6.26 -32.76 -14.51
C ILE A 306 7.07 -31.63 -13.83
N SER A 307 8.28 -31.37 -14.33
CA SER A 307 9.12 -30.26 -13.88
C SER A 307 9.70 -29.48 -15.06
N ASP A 308 10.15 -28.27 -14.76
CA ASP A 308 10.87 -27.37 -15.67
C ASP A 308 12.33 -27.79 -15.90
N ARG A 309 12.88 -28.71 -15.08
CA ARG A 309 14.24 -29.21 -15.22
C ARG A 309 14.31 -30.35 -16.23
N THR A 310 15.01 -30.12 -17.33
CA THR A 310 15.21 -31.12 -18.40
C THR A 310 15.81 -32.44 -17.92
N ARG A 311 16.67 -32.43 -16.90
CA ARG A 311 17.28 -33.65 -16.32
C ARG A 311 16.29 -34.55 -15.56
N ASP A 312 15.12 -34.04 -15.17
CA ASP A 312 14.13 -34.85 -14.46
C ASP A 312 13.43 -35.83 -15.41
N ALA A 313 13.41 -35.58 -16.72
CA ALA A 313 12.84 -36.49 -17.71
C ALA A 313 13.51 -37.88 -17.68
N ASP A 314 14.84 -37.94 -17.56
CA ASP A 314 15.58 -39.21 -17.44
C ASP A 314 15.13 -40.00 -16.20
N ARG A 315 15.02 -39.32 -15.06
CA ARG A 315 14.62 -39.93 -13.78
C ARG A 315 13.17 -40.41 -13.80
N LEU A 316 12.28 -39.68 -14.48
CA LEU A 316 10.89 -40.07 -14.66
C LEU A 316 10.77 -41.31 -15.54
N VAL A 317 11.57 -41.42 -16.61
CA VAL A 317 11.64 -42.65 -17.40
C VAL A 317 12.07 -43.83 -16.54
N GLU A 318 13.16 -43.69 -15.77
CA GLU A 318 13.64 -44.76 -14.88
C GLU A 318 12.59 -45.18 -13.84
N LEU A 319 11.93 -44.21 -13.21
CA LEU A 319 10.90 -44.44 -12.21
C LEU A 319 9.68 -45.18 -12.78
N PHE A 320 9.10 -44.67 -13.87
CA PHE A 320 7.89 -45.24 -14.46
C PHE A 320 8.17 -46.59 -15.13
N ALA A 321 9.27 -46.71 -15.88
CA ALA A 321 9.64 -47.96 -16.54
C ALA A 321 9.95 -49.05 -15.52
N GLY A 322 10.69 -48.72 -14.45
CA GLY A 322 10.98 -49.66 -13.37
C GLY A 322 9.72 -50.14 -12.65
N ALA A 323 8.80 -49.22 -12.32
CA ALA A 323 7.58 -49.56 -11.62
C ALA A 323 6.61 -50.41 -12.48
N ILE A 324 6.35 -50.02 -13.74
CA ILE A 324 5.49 -50.77 -14.64
C ILE A 324 6.11 -52.13 -15.00
N GLY A 325 7.41 -52.16 -15.27
CA GLY A 325 8.14 -53.41 -15.56
C GLY A 325 8.01 -54.42 -14.42
N LEU A 326 8.32 -53.99 -13.18
CA LEU A 326 8.34 -54.88 -12.02
C LEU A 326 6.93 -55.31 -11.55
N PHE A 327 5.97 -54.38 -11.52
CA PHE A 327 4.68 -54.66 -10.90
C PHE A 327 3.62 -55.14 -11.88
N LYS A 328 3.64 -54.69 -13.14
CA LYS A 328 2.73 -55.17 -14.19
C LYS A 328 3.37 -56.25 -15.06
N GLY A 329 4.62 -56.06 -15.51
CA GLY A 329 5.30 -56.93 -16.46
C GLY A 329 5.29 -58.40 -16.03
N ASP A 330 5.86 -58.69 -14.86
CA ASP A 330 5.91 -60.05 -14.29
C ASP A 330 4.52 -60.70 -14.12
N ARG A 331 3.50 -59.88 -13.80
CA ARG A 331 2.12 -60.35 -13.55
C ARG A 331 1.29 -60.50 -14.83
N SER A 332 1.75 -59.95 -15.96
CA SER A 332 1.02 -59.98 -17.23
C SER A 332 1.07 -61.34 -17.93
N HIS A 333 2.04 -62.20 -17.60
CA HIS A 333 2.26 -63.50 -18.24
C HIS A 333 1.53 -64.68 -17.56
N LYS A 334 0.63 -64.42 -16.60
CA LYS A 334 -0.17 -65.42 -15.84
C LYS A 334 0.64 -66.44 -15.02
N ASP A 335 1.97 -66.35 -15.00
CA ASP A 335 2.81 -67.08 -14.07
C ASP A 335 2.77 -66.44 -12.67
N ARG A 336 3.12 -67.23 -11.65
CA ARG A 336 3.26 -66.71 -10.29
C ARG A 336 4.38 -65.65 -10.29
N PRO A 337 4.11 -64.39 -9.92
CA PRO A 337 5.11 -63.34 -10.00
C PRO A 337 6.36 -63.72 -9.19
N LEU A 338 7.54 -63.34 -9.68
CA LEU A 338 8.82 -63.61 -9.02
C LEU A 338 8.87 -63.01 -7.60
N LEU A 339 8.12 -61.93 -7.39
CA LEU A 339 7.91 -61.28 -6.10
C LEU A 339 6.41 -61.26 -5.76
N PRO A 340 5.85 -62.34 -5.19
CA PRO A 340 4.44 -62.40 -4.83
C PRO A 340 4.15 -61.53 -3.61
N CYS A 341 2.98 -60.90 -3.61
CA CYS A 341 2.54 -60.08 -2.49
C CYS A 341 2.22 -60.96 -1.27
N ARG A 342 2.80 -60.66 -0.11
CA ARG A 342 2.73 -61.52 1.08
C ARG A 342 1.62 -61.12 2.04
N SER A 343 1.09 -59.90 1.91
CA SER A 343 0.08 -59.39 2.84
C SER A 343 -0.77 -58.28 2.23
N ARG A 344 -1.97 -58.09 2.76
CA ARG A 344 -2.85 -56.97 2.42
C ARG A 344 -2.17 -55.60 2.63
N ARG A 345 -1.37 -55.44 3.69
CA ARG A 345 -0.66 -54.19 3.99
C ARG A 345 0.42 -53.87 2.96
N GLU A 346 1.13 -54.88 2.47
CA GLU A 346 2.08 -54.75 1.36
C GLU A 346 1.35 -54.35 0.06
N CYS A 347 0.23 -55.01 -0.25
CA CYS A 347 -0.61 -54.66 -1.39
C CYS A 347 -1.04 -53.18 -1.35
N LEU A 348 -1.60 -52.73 -0.22
CA LEU A 348 -2.04 -51.33 -0.05
C LEU A 348 -0.91 -50.31 -0.26
N ARG A 349 0.33 -50.61 0.14
CA ARG A 349 1.49 -49.74 -0.12
C ARG A 349 1.84 -49.67 -1.61
N LEU A 350 1.74 -50.79 -2.33
CA LEU A 350 1.98 -50.84 -3.76
C LEU A 350 0.87 -50.13 -4.56
N LEU A 351 -0.38 -50.24 -4.11
CA LEU A 351 -1.51 -49.48 -4.69
C LEU A 351 -1.37 -47.97 -4.42
N ALA A 352 -0.90 -47.60 -3.23
CA ALA A 352 -0.56 -46.21 -2.92
C ALA A 352 0.58 -45.70 -3.82
N HIS A 353 1.58 -46.54 -4.11
CA HIS A 353 2.64 -46.18 -5.06
C HIS A 353 2.10 -45.95 -6.48
N ALA A 354 1.21 -46.81 -6.98
CA ALA A 354 0.53 -46.59 -8.26
C ALA A 354 -0.28 -45.27 -8.26
N SER A 355 -0.96 -44.96 -7.16
CA SER A 355 -1.67 -43.69 -6.96
C SER A 355 -0.69 -42.50 -7.03
N SER A 356 0.46 -42.58 -6.35
CA SER A 356 1.49 -41.53 -6.41
C SER A 356 2.07 -41.32 -7.81
N LEU A 357 2.22 -42.37 -8.62
CA LEU A 357 2.66 -42.24 -10.02
C LEU A 357 1.59 -41.56 -10.89
N LEU A 358 0.30 -41.86 -10.67
CA LEU A 358 -0.79 -41.16 -11.32
C LEU A 358 -0.86 -39.68 -10.89
N ASP A 359 -0.64 -39.37 -9.61
CA ASP A 359 -0.56 -37.98 -9.10
C ASP A 359 0.59 -37.20 -9.76
N LEU A 360 1.71 -37.86 -10.03
CA LEU A 360 2.83 -37.28 -10.77
C LEU A 360 2.42 -36.94 -12.22
N LEU A 361 1.69 -37.82 -12.90
CA LEU A 361 1.17 -37.52 -14.24
C LEU A 361 0.25 -36.28 -14.21
N ASP A 362 -0.57 -36.12 -13.18
CA ASP A 362 -1.50 -34.98 -13.06
C ASP A 362 -0.84 -33.62 -12.84
N ARG A 363 0.48 -33.59 -12.63
CA ARG A 363 1.32 -32.40 -12.55
C ARG A 363 1.97 -32.02 -13.87
N ASP A 364 1.57 -32.65 -14.97
CA ASP A 364 2.00 -32.29 -16.32
C ASP A 364 1.72 -30.81 -16.62
N ILE A 365 2.78 -29.99 -16.66
CA ILE A 365 2.74 -28.52 -16.71
C ILE A 365 1.96 -28.01 -17.93
N ASP A 366 1.99 -28.78 -19.02
CA ASP A 366 1.32 -28.44 -20.29
C ASP A 366 -0.19 -28.73 -20.26
N ARG A 367 -0.68 -29.51 -19.28
CA ARG A 367 -2.10 -29.88 -19.13
C ARG A 367 -2.74 -29.40 -17.83
N ALA A 368 -1.94 -29.18 -16.80
CA ALA A 368 -2.39 -28.72 -15.50
C ALA A 368 -2.86 -27.26 -15.56
N PRO A 369 -3.84 -26.89 -14.71
CA PRO A 369 -4.24 -25.49 -14.57
C PRO A 369 -3.04 -24.67 -14.09
N ALA A 370 -2.85 -23.47 -14.62
CA ALA A 370 -1.70 -22.63 -14.27
C ALA A 370 -2.13 -21.20 -13.98
N VAL A 371 -1.44 -20.56 -13.05
CA VAL A 371 -1.54 -19.11 -12.81
C VAL A 371 -0.48 -18.42 -13.66
N ARG A 372 -0.90 -17.52 -14.56
CA ARG A 372 0.01 -16.71 -15.39
C ARG A 372 0.44 -15.43 -14.68
N GLY A 373 -0.43 -14.91 -13.83
CA GLY A 373 -0.11 -13.80 -12.97
C GLY A 373 -1.28 -13.51 -12.02
N TYR A 374 -1.05 -12.59 -11.11
CA TYR A 374 -2.05 -12.22 -10.11
C TYR A 374 -2.18 -10.70 -9.97
N ARG A 375 -3.29 -10.28 -9.40
CA ARG A 375 -3.58 -8.91 -9.00
C ARG A 375 -4.28 -8.93 -7.65
N HIS A 376 -3.67 -8.28 -6.67
CA HIS A 376 -4.28 -8.04 -5.37
C HIS A 376 -4.57 -6.54 -5.24
N ASP A 377 -5.82 -6.18 -5.55
CA ASP A 377 -6.32 -4.84 -5.28
C ASP A 377 -6.80 -4.81 -3.83
N GLN A 378 -6.52 -3.71 -3.10
CA GLN A 378 -6.74 -3.59 -1.65
C GLN A 378 -8.05 -4.27 -1.18
N GLY A 379 -8.00 -4.96 -0.03
CA GLY A 379 -9.19 -5.59 0.56
C GLY A 379 -9.01 -7.09 0.74
N THR A 380 -10.07 -7.85 0.44
CA THR A 380 -10.13 -9.29 0.68
C THR A 380 -10.14 -10.10 -0.62
N THR A 381 -9.80 -9.51 -1.77
CA THR A 381 -9.96 -10.17 -3.06
C THR A 381 -8.64 -10.30 -3.81
N LEU A 382 -8.32 -11.51 -4.23
CA LEU A 382 -7.19 -11.80 -5.10
C LEU A 382 -7.71 -12.26 -6.47
N THR A 383 -7.31 -11.56 -7.52
CA THR A 383 -7.63 -11.94 -8.91
C THR A 383 -6.44 -12.66 -9.53
N LEU A 384 -6.70 -13.86 -10.05
CA LEU A 384 -5.72 -14.72 -10.70
C LEU A 384 -6.02 -14.77 -12.20
N TRP A 385 -5.00 -14.55 -13.01
CA TRP A 385 -5.04 -14.88 -14.42
C TRP A 385 -4.70 -16.36 -14.55
N VAL A 386 -5.68 -17.16 -14.95
CA VAL A 386 -5.56 -18.61 -15.02
C VAL A 386 -5.65 -19.12 -16.46
N GLU A 387 -4.89 -20.18 -16.76
CA GLU A 387 -4.99 -20.94 -18.00
C GLU A 387 -5.28 -22.41 -17.70
N ARG A 388 -5.92 -23.09 -18.66
CA ARG A 388 -6.24 -24.54 -18.58
C ARG A 388 -7.05 -24.93 -17.34
N ALA A 389 -7.68 -23.96 -16.68
CA ALA A 389 -8.59 -24.15 -15.56
C ALA A 389 -10.03 -24.22 -16.07
N GLY A 390 -10.82 -25.13 -15.54
CA GLY A 390 -12.26 -25.22 -15.71
C GLY A 390 -13.04 -24.43 -14.68
N SER A 391 -14.36 -24.38 -14.82
CA SER A 391 -15.24 -23.65 -13.88
C SER A 391 -15.28 -24.26 -12.48
N GLN A 392 -14.87 -25.52 -12.31
CA GLN A 392 -14.81 -26.23 -11.02
C GLN A 392 -13.43 -26.17 -10.35
N VAL A 393 -12.49 -25.40 -10.90
CA VAL A 393 -11.14 -25.26 -10.33
C VAL A 393 -11.20 -24.80 -8.87
N GLU A 394 -10.35 -25.42 -8.05
CA GLU A 394 -10.11 -25.11 -6.66
C GLU A 394 -8.78 -24.36 -6.52
N VAL A 395 -8.72 -23.46 -5.54
CA VAL A 395 -7.54 -22.63 -5.26
C VAL A 395 -7.05 -22.94 -3.87
N TRP A 396 -5.79 -23.33 -3.76
CA TRP A 396 -5.16 -23.72 -2.51
C TRP A 396 -3.98 -22.81 -2.20
N LEU A 397 -4.01 -22.24 -1.00
CA LEU A 397 -2.98 -21.37 -0.44
C LEU A 397 -2.11 -22.14 0.55
N ASP A 398 -0.80 -22.06 0.37
CA ASP A 398 0.25 -22.69 1.19
C ASP A 398 -0.02 -24.17 1.49
N GLU A 399 -0.61 -24.86 0.51
CA GLU A 399 -0.97 -26.28 0.56
C GLU A 399 -1.97 -26.67 1.66
N LYS A 400 -2.53 -25.70 2.40
CA LYS A 400 -3.33 -25.95 3.60
C LYS A 400 -4.70 -25.34 3.54
N LEU A 401 -4.81 -24.13 3.00
CA LEU A 401 -6.05 -23.36 3.02
C LEU A 401 -6.67 -23.35 1.64
N LYS A 402 -7.83 -23.98 1.50
CA LYS A 402 -8.67 -23.81 0.31
C LYS A 402 -9.35 -22.44 0.38
N LEU A 403 -9.18 -21.63 -0.66
CA LEU A 403 -9.78 -20.30 -0.76
C LEU A 403 -11.17 -20.38 -1.39
N ASP A 404 -12.07 -19.52 -0.92
CA ASP A 404 -13.41 -19.42 -1.48
C ASP A 404 -13.38 -18.68 -2.82
N LYS A 405 -14.01 -19.27 -3.83
CA LYS A 405 -14.11 -18.67 -5.16
C LYS A 405 -15.26 -17.66 -5.19
N ILE A 406 -14.93 -16.41 -5.52
CA ILE A 406 -15.88 -15.32 -5.65
C ILE A 406 -16.49 -15.31 -7.06
N SER A 407 -15.65 -15.39 -8.10
CA SER A 407 -16.10 -15.37 -9.48
C SER A 407 -15.14 -16.12 -10.40
N TYR A 408 -15.66 -16.61 -11.53
CA TYR A 408 -14.88 -17.26 -12.58
C TYR A 408 -15.36 -16.82 -13.96
N GLN A 409 -14.41 -16.42 -14.79
CA GLN A 409 -14.55 -16.21 -16.21
C GLN A 409 -13.40 -16.93 -16.92
N THR A 410 -13.57 -17.28 -18.20
CA THR A 410 -12.48 -17.92 -18.95
C THR A 410 -11.26 -17.00 -18.95
N GLY A 411 -10.15 -17.44 -18.35
CA GLY A 411 -8.94 -16.65 -18.20
C GLY A 411 -8.84 -15.85 -16.89
N THR A 412 -9.87 -15.78 -16.05
CA THR A 412 -9.83 -14.95 -14.83
C THR A 412 -10.60 -15.61 -13.69
N LEU A 413 -9.96 -15.73 -12.54
CA LEU A 413 -10.50 -16.35 -11.34
C LEU A 413 -10.29 -15.42 -10.16
N THR A 414 -11.35 -15.02 -9.47
CA THR A 414 -11.27 -14.17 -8.28
C THR A 414 -11.59 -14.99 -7.04
N VAL A 415 -10.73 -14.91 -6.02
CA VAL A 415 -10.87 -15.64 -4.76
C VAL A 415 -10.86 -14.69 -3.56
N ASP A 416 -11.50 -15.14 -2.49
CA ASP A 416 -11.48 -14.46 -1.19
C ASP A 416 -10.21 -14.82 -0.44
N VAL A 417 -9.46 -13.79 -0.08
CA VAL A 417 -8.28 -13.82 0.79
C VAL A 417 -8.55 -13.09 2.11
N GLY A 418 -9.82 -12.87 2.44
CA GLY A 418 -10.26 -12.31 3.71
C GLY A 418 -9.75 -13.12 4.90
N GLY A 419 -8.96 -12.47 5.76
CA GLY A 419 -8.34 -13.12 6.92
C GLY A 419 -7.08 -13.95 6.59
N VAL A 420 -6.63 -13.95 5.34
CA VAL A 420 -5.29 -14.42 5.00
C VAL A 420 -4.29 -13.36 5.49
N PRO A 421 -3.25 -13.74 6.25
CA PRO A 421 -2.20 -12.81 6.64
C PRO A 421 -1.57 -12.17 5.40
N PRO A 422 -1.19 -10.90 5.45
CA PRO A 422 -0.37 -10.30 4.40
C PRO A 422 1.04 -10.88 4.41
N GLY A 423 1.66 -10.89 3.23
CA GLY A 423 2.98 -11.45 3.00
C GLY A 423 3.03 -12.30 1.75
N GLU A 424 4.12 -13.05 1.64
CA GLU A 424 4.35 -14.01 0.57
C GLU A 424 3.56 -15.31 0.84
N HIS A 425 2.81 -15.74 -0.16
CA HIS A 425 2.08 -17.02 -0.14
C HIS A 425 2.27 -17.78 -1.43
N ARG A 426 2.00 -19.08 -1.40
CA ARG A 426 2.01 -19.95 -2.58
C ARG A 426 0.61 -20.40 -2.92
N ILE A 427 0.16 -20.09 -4.14
CA ILE A 427 -1.11 -20.56 -4.66
C ILE A 427 -0.88 -21.64 -5.71
N HIS A 428 -1.60 -22.74 -5.61
CA HIS A 428 -1.73 -23.68 -6.71
C HIS A 428 -3.20 -23.96 -7.02
N LEU A 429 -3.45 -24.37 -8.26
CA LEU A 429 -4.79 -24.67 -8.76
C LEU A 429 -4.98 -26.17 -8.85
N VAL A 430 -6.17 -26.65 -8.48
CA VAL A 430 -6.56 -28.06 -8.62
C VAL A 430 -7.85 -28.13 -9.42
N ASP A 431 -7.84 -28.80 -10.57
CA ASP A 431 -9.00 -28.93 -11.45
C ASP A 431 -9.27 -30.40 -11.76
N GLY A 432 -10.22 -30.99 -11.02
CA GLY A 432 -10.38 -32.44 -10.92
C GLY A 432 -9.17 -33.04 -10.21
N THR A 433 -8.43 -33.91 -10.91
CA THR A 433 -7.22 -34.53 -10.37
C THR A 433 -5.95 -33.77 -10.77
N ARG A 434 -6.03 -32.86 -11.75
CA ARG A 434 -4.89 -32.09 -12.28
C ARG A 434 -4.45 -31.02 -11.30
N GLN A 435 -3.15 -30.97 -11.01
CA GLN A 435 -2.57 -30.07 -10.03
C GLN A 435 -1.55 -29.15 -10.70
N GLY A 436 -1.81 -27.85 -10.65
CA GLY A 436 -0.94 -26.81 -11.20
C GLY A 436 0.33 -26.58 -10.39
N PRO A 437 1.37 -25.97 -10.99
CA PRO A 437 2.53 -25.51 -10.23
C PRO A 437 2.12 -24.43 -9.23
N ALA A 438 2.84 -24.35 -8.11
CA ALA A 438 2.66 -23.30 -7.13
C ALA A 438 3.22 -21.97 -7.65
N GLN A 439 2.38 -20.95 -7.68
CA GLN A 439 2.70 -19.56 -8.00
C GLN A 439 2.88 -18.77 -6.70
N VAL A 440 3.98 -18.04 -6.60
CA VAL A 440 4.18 -17.09 -5.50
C VAL A 440 3.29 -15.87 -5.73
N VAL A 441 2.54 -15.49 -4.71
CA VAL A 441 1.69 -14.29 -4.68
C VAL A 441 1.98 -13.48 -3.42
N TRP A 442 1.78 -12.18 -3.50
CA TRP A 442 1.87 -11.29 -2.35
C TRP A 442 0.49 -10.74 -1.99
N ILE A 443 0.07 -10.97 -0.75
CA ILE A 443 -1.13 -10.39 -0.17
C ILE A 443 -0.69 -9.18 0.66
N THR A 444 -1.33 -8.04 0.44
CA THR A 444 -0.86 -6.76 0.96
C THR A 444 -1.97 -6.11 1.78
N LEU A 445 -1.71 -5.71 3.03
CA LEU A 445 -2.45 -4.59 3.61
C LEU A 445 -2.07 -3.35 2.80
N ALA A 446 -3.03 -2.42 2.61
CA ALA A 446 -2.93 -1.30 1.70
C ALA A 446 -1.51 -0.72 1.56
N PRO A 447 -0.99 -0.49 0.33
CA PRO A 447 0.35 0.04 0.12
C PRO A 447 0.57 1.27 0.99
N GLY A 448 1.68 1.25 1.74
CA GLY A 448 2.10 2.35 2.58
C GLY A 448 2.51 3.52 1.71
N GLU A 449 1.66 4.54 1.67
CA GLU A 449 2.11 5.92 1.55
C GLU A 449 2.84 6.31 2.84
N THR A 450 3.89 5.56 3.18
CA THR A 450 4.61 5.73 4.44
C THR A 450 5.87 6.50 4.12
N ASN A 451 5.93 7.70 4.69
CA ASN A 451 7.20 8.41 4.75
C ASN A 451 8.20 7.51 5.45
N TRP A 452 9.37 7.32 4.85
CA TRP A 452 10.43 6.54 5.48
C TRP A 452 11.76 7.29 5.44
N TYR A 453 12.59 6.96 6.42
CA TYR A 453 13.89 7.59 6.64
C TYR A 453 14.89 6.48 6.90
N ARG A 454 15.88 6.32 6.02
CA ARG A 454 16.89 5.27 6.10
C ARG A 454 18.26 5.87 6.34
N VAL A 455 18.97 5.39 7.35
CA VAL A 455 20.33 5.83 7.67
C VAL A 455 21.29 5.43 6.56
N VAL A 456 21.96 6.43 5.98
CA VAL A 456 22.95 6.26 4.90
C VAL A 456 24.36 6.49 5.41
N GLU A 457 24.54 7.46 6.32
CA GLU A 457 25.83 7.84 6.86
C GLU A 457 25.66 8.29 8.32
N VAL A 458 26.61 7.93 9.18
CA VAL A 458 26.63 8.30 10.59
C VAL A 458 27.90 9.07 10.91
N ASN A 459 27.92 9.80 12.02
CA ASN A 459 29.07 10.60 12.46
C ASN A 459 29.51 11.67 11.44
N VAL A 460 28.54 12.24 10.72
CA VAL A 460 28.77 13.29 9.73
C VAL A 460 29.26 14.55 10.45
N PRO A 461 30.46 15.07 10.15
CA PRO A 461 30.97 16.26 10.83
C PRO A 461 30.16 17.51 10.47
N LEU A 462 29.69 18.22 11.50
CA LEU A 462 28.94 19.47 11.37
C LEU A 462 29.80 20.65 11.79
N PHE A 463 29.73 21.76 11.04
CA PHE A 463 30.53 22.97 11.29
C PHE A 463 29.62 24.16 11.57
N ALA A 464 30.04 25.07 12.46
CA ALA A 464 29.26 26.24 12.87
C ALA A 464 29.35 27.42 11.87
N SER A 465 30.20 27.31 10.85
CA SER A 465 30.49 28.39 9.90
C SER A 465 30.97 27.84 8.55
N ALA A 466 30.80 28.65 7.50
CA ALA A 466 31.19 28.31 6.13
C ALA A 466 32.72 28.17 5.94
N ASP A 467 33.54 28.74 6.82
CA ASP A 467 35.00 28.63 6.80
C ASP A 467 35.52 27.32 7.42
N GLY A 468 34.66 26.57 8.11
CA GLY A 468 34.98 25.28 8.71
C GLY A 468 35.95 25.33 9.88
N ARG A 469 36.19 26.51 10.47
CA ARG A 469 37.16 26.66 11.56
C ARG A 469 36.64 26.10 12.89
N ARG A 470 35.32 26.09 13.08
CA ARG A 470 34.66 25.57 14.28
C ARG A 470 33.75 24.41 13.91
N GLN A 471 34.10 23.21 14.38
CA GLN A 471 33.20 22.06 14.35
C GLN A 471 32.19 22.19 15.50
N LEU A 472 30.96 21.74 15.28
CA LEU A 472 29.95 21.58 16.32
C LEU A 472 30.23 20.31 17.12
N ASP A 473 29.85 20.29 18.39
CA ASP A 473 30.00 19.14 19.27
C ASP A 473 28.99 18.00 18.96
N TRP A 474 28.08 18.25 18.02
CA TRP A 474 27.06 17.32 17.58
C TRP A 474 27.51 16.57 16.32
N ALA A 475 27.28 15.26 16.31
CA ALA A 475 27.37 14.46 15.11
C ALA A 475 26.11 14.63 14.26
N GLY A 476 26.27 14.66 12.93
CA GLY A 476 25.17 14.53 11.99
C GLY A 476 24.91 13.07 11.62
N VAL A 477 23.65 12.75 11.34
CA VAL A 477 23.25 11.53 10.63
C VAL A 477 22.64 11.93 9.29
N ARG A 478 23.05 11.25 8.21
CA ARG A 478 22.49 11.41 6.88
C ARG A 478 21.44 10.33 6.65
N LEU A 479 20.25 10.76 6.27
CA LEU A 479 19.09 9.92 6.00
C LEU A 479 18.74 10.04 4.51
N ALA A 480 18.56 8.92 3.83
CA ALA A 480 17.75 8.87 2.61
C ALA A 480 16.29 8.94 3.03
N THR A 481 15.49 9.73 2.34
CA THR A 481 14.08 9.92 2.67
C THR A 481 13.21 9.62 1.48
N LEU A 482 12.00 9.12 1.75
CA LEU A 482 10.89 9.18 0.82
C LEU A 482 9.77 9.91 1.56
N GLU A 483 9.47 11.13 1.15
CA GLU A 483 8.47 11.98 1.79
C GLU A 483 7.37 12.24 0.78
N THR A 484 6.16 11.73 1.01
CA THR A 484 5.03 11.83 0.07
C THR A 484 5.40 11.36 -1.34
N GLY A 485 6.16 10.26 -1.43
CA GLY A 485 6.66 9.72 -2.70
C GLY A 485 7.81 10.52 -3.34
N VAL A 486 8.27 11.61 -2.73
CA VAL A 486 9.42 12.38 -3.21
C VAL A 486 10.70 11.84 -2.56
N PRO A 487 11.63 11.26 -3.35
CA PRO A 487 12.91 10.82 -2.82
C PRO A 487 13.78 12.03 -2.48
N GLY A 488 14.41 11.98 -1.32
CA GLY A 488 15.23 13.06 -0.78
C GLY A 488 16.36 12.56 0.12
N GLU A 489 17.03 13.53 0.73
CA GLU A 489 18.06 13.32 1.72
C GLU A 489 17.85 14.32 2.86
N ARG A 490 18.15 13.93 4.09
CA ARG A 490 18.25 14.86 5.21
C ARG A 490 19.54 14.64 5.95
N ILE A 491 20.09 15.71 6.49
CA ILE A 491 21.13 15.62 7.50
C ILE A 491 20.54 16.29 8.73
N VAL A 492 20.59 15.59 9.85
CA VAL A 492 20.05 16.06 11.12
C VAL A 492 21.08 15.84 12.23
N PRO A 493 21.17 16.75 13.22
CA PRO A 493 22.08 16.57 14.34
C PRO A 493 21.48 15.58 15.34
N THR A 494 22.30 14.71 15.93
CA THR A 494 21.82 13.67 16.84
C THR A 494 22.79 13.42 18.00
N ARG A 495 22.25 12.87 19.10
CA ARG A 495 23.00 12.26 20.22
C ARG A 495 23.02 10.74 20.14
N GLU A 496 22.15 10.16 19.32
CA GLU A 496 21.94 8.73 19.23
C GLU A 496 22.96 8.07 18.32
N THR A 497 23.18 6.77 18.54
CA THR A 497 24.01 5.95 17.66
C THR A 497 23.12 5.19 16.69
N TYR A 498 23.45 5.28 15.40
CA TYR A 498 22.71 4.65 14.33
C TYR A 498 23.56 3.63 13.57
N GLN A 499 22.88 2.70 12.90
CA GLN A 499 23.50 1.75 12.00
C GLN A 499 23.11 2.05 10.55
N VAL A 500 24.09 2.09 9.66
CA VAL A 500 23.85 2.30 8.22
C VAL A 500 22.98 1.17 7.67
N GLY A 501 21.98 1.55 6.87
CA GLY A 501 20.99 0.64 6.29
C GLY A 501 19.73 0.47 7.14
N HIS A 502 19.69 0.96 8.38
CA HIS A 502 18.49 0.89 9.21
C HIS A 502 17.53 2.03 8.91
N TYR A 503 16.24 1.70 8.94
CA TYR A 503 15.16 2.68 8.98
C TYR A 503 15.00 3.26 10.39
N VAL A 504 14.60 4.52 10.45
CA VAL A 504 14.37 5.25 11.71
C VAL A 504 13.03 5.99 11.64
N ALA A 505 12.35 6.09 12.78
CA ALA A 505 11.16 6.92 12.91
C ALA A 505 11.55 8.41 12.91
N TRP A 506 10.65 9.28 12.43
CA TRP A 506 10.88 10.73 12.44
C TRP A 506 10.50 11.32 13.80
N HIS A 507 11.48 11.50 14.69
CA HIS A 507 11.29 12.04 16.03
C HIS A 507 12.32 13.11 16.36
N TRP A 508 11.95 14.03 17.25
CA TRP A 508 12.82 15.09 17.76
C TRP A 508 12.76 15.08 19.29
N ALA A 509 13.91 15.25 19.93
CA ALA A 509 14.01 15.31 21.38
C ALA A 509 13.22 16.51 21.91
N ALA A 510 12.28 16.26 22.81
CA ALA A 510 11.56 17.33 23.47
C ALA A 510 12.52 18.13 24.38
N SER A 511 12.32 19.44 24.47
CA SER A 511 12.95 20.35 25.47
C SER A 511 14.39 20.83 25.25
N ASP A 512 15.07 20.48 24.16
CA ASP A 512 16.42 21.01 23.89
C ASP A 512 16.39 22.37 23.16
N PRO A 513 17.24 23.35 23.56
CA PRO A 513 17.43 24.57 22.79
C PRO A 513 18.02 24.26 21.41
N GLY A 514 17.60 25.00 20.38
CA GLY A 514 18.09 24.85 19.00
C GLY A 514 19.63 24.96 18.92
N ILE A 515 20.22 24.17 18.02
CA ILE A 515 21.68 24.04 17.87
C ILE A 515 22.29 25.20 17.07
N GLY A 516 21.46 26.02 16.41
CA GLY A 516 21.88 27.08 15.51
C GLY A 516 22.33 26.55 14.14
N PRO A 517 22.96 27.40 13.31
CA PRO A 517 23.21 27.08 11.92
C PRO A 517 24.35 26.08 11.77
N ALA A 518 24.24 25.17 10.79
CA ALA A 518 25.26 24.16 10.52
C ALA A 518 25.64 24.05 9.04
N TRP A 519 26.88 23.63 8.81
CA TRP A 519 27.47 23.35 7.51
C TRP A 519 28.08 21.95 7.48
N VAL A 520 28.09 21.31 6.31
CA VAL A 520 28.61 19.96 6.10
C VAL A 520 29.46 19.88 4.84
N ARG A 521 30.39 18.91 4.79
CA ARG A 521 31.09 18.52 3.56
C ARG A 521 30.46 17.24 3.02
N SER A 522 30.18 17.19 1.72
CA SER A 522 29.66 15.95 1.12
C SER A 522 30.75 14.90 0.97
N ARG A 523 31.99 15.30 0.67
CA ARG A 523 33.19 14.46 0.65
C ARG A 523 34.39 15.19 1.23
N LEU A 524 35.42 14.43 1.58
CA LEU A 524 36.68 15.00 2.05
C LEU A 524 37.29 15.89 0.94
N GLY A 525 37.42 17.19 1.22
CA GLY A 525 37.93 18.18 0.26
C GLY A 525 36.86 19.08 -0.38
N ASP A 526 35.57 18.77 -0.22
CA ASP A 526 34.49 19.62 -0.74
C ASP A 526 34.36 20.93 0.04
N GLN A 527 33.82 21.96 -0.63
CA GLN A 527 33.39 23.20 0.04
C GLN A 527 32.24 22.91 1.01
N LEU A 528 32.25 23.61 2.15
CA LEU A 528 31.19 23.51 3.14
C LEU A 528 29.88 24.07 2.60
N ARG A 529 28.82 23.25 2.66
CA ARG A 529 27.45 23.66 2.31
C ARG A 529 26.63 23.86 3.58
N LYS A 530 25.85 24.93 3.63
CA LYS A 530 24.91 25.15 4.74
C LYS A 530 23.81 24.11 4.67
N VAL A 531 23.44 23.55 5.83
CA VAL A 531 22.42 22.51 5.97
C VAL A 531 21.17 23.03 6.66
N TRP A 532 21.31 23.95 7.61
CA TRP A 532 20.16 24.63 8.23
C TRP A 532 20.59 25.94 8.88
N ASP A 533 19.61 26.79 9.16
CA ASP A 533 19.76 28.01 9.98
C ASP A 533 19.61 27.71 11.48
N ASP A 534 18.75 26.76 11.83
CA ASP A 534 18.61 26.21 13.17
C ASP A 534 18.00 24.79 13.07
N SER A 535 18.22 23.95 14.09
CA SER A 535 17.68 22.60 14.15
C SER A 535 17.55 22.11 15.60
N GLY A 536 16.48 21.36 15.87
CA GLY A 536 16.36 20.55 17.09
C GLY A 536 17.26 19.31 17.04
N ILE A 537 17.28 18.53 18.11
CA ILE A 537 18.08 17.29 18.16
C ILE A 537 17.21 16.11 17.69
N PHE A 538 17.69 15.38 16.69
CA PHE A 538 17.03 14.20 16.17
C PHE A 538 17.34 12.98 17.04
N ASP A 539 16.29 12.31 17.51
CA ASP A 539 16.31 11.11 18.34
C ASP A 539 15.39 10.01 17.77
N GLY A 540 15.32 9.96 16.44
CA GLY A 540 14.54 8.99 15.70
C GLY A 540 14.86 7.56 16.14
N GLN A 541 13.84 6.81 16.52
CA GLN A 541 14.03 5.45 17.04
C GLN A 541 14.31 4.47 15.88
N PRO A 542 15.32 3.59 15.97
CA PRO A 542 15.55 2.54 14.99
C PRO A 542 14.32 1.65 14.81
N VAL A 543 13.94 1.39 13.56
CA VAL A 543 12.76 0.58 13.19
C VAL A 543 13.19 -0.81 12.74
N ALA A 544 13.94 -0.94 11.65
CA ALA A 544 14.44 -2.23 11.16
C ALA A 544 15.49 -2.01 10.06
N PRO A 545 16.36 -2.99 9.77
CA PRO A 545 17.24 -2.94 8.61
C PRO A 545 16.46 -2.98 7.28
N ALA A 546 17.08 -2.46 6.22
CA ALA A 546 16.64 -2.72 4.86
C ALA A 546 16.94 -4.16 4.46
N HIS A 547 16.00 -4.81 3.78
CA HIS A 547 16.21 -6.12 3.15
C HIS A 547 16.24 -5.99 1.61
N PRO A 548 16.44 -7.09 0.86
CA PRO A 548 16.32 -7.04 -0.60
C PRO A 548 14.94 -6.58 -1.04
N GLU A 549 14.91 -5.70 -2.03
CA GLU A 549 13.69 -5.20 -2.70
C GLU A 549 12.88 -6.37 -3.28
N ARG A 550 11.55 -6.25 -3.19
CA ARG A 550 10.58 -7.20 -3.74
C ARG A 550 9.41 -6.45 -4.36
N LEU A 551 8.97 -6.92 -5.53
CA LEU A 551 7.75 -6.44 -6.17
C LEU A 551 6.51 -7.05 -5.50
N MET A 552 5.59 -6.20 -5.04
CA MET A 552 4.34 -6.63 -4.42
C MET A 552 3.21 -6.75 -5.45
N LYS A 553 3.09 -5.71 -6.29
CA LYS A 553 2.11 -5.59 -7.38
C LYS A 553 2.56 -4.56 -8.41
N ILE A 554 1.85 -4.51 -9.52
CA ILE A 554 2.00 -3.44 -10.53
C ILE A 554 0.68 -2.69 -10.71
N SER A 555 0.72 -1.46 -11.21
CA SER A 555 -0.45 -0.70 -11.68
C SER A 555 -0.18 -0.02 -13.02
N ILE A 556 -1.23 0.23 -13.81
CA ILE A 556 -1.18 1.05 -15.03
C ILE A 556 -1.87 2.37 -14.70
N GLU A 557 -1.14 3.48 -14.84
CA GLU A 557 -1.61 4.82 -14.48
C GLU A 557 -1.63 5.75 -15.71
N PRO A 558 -2.76 6.42 -16.00
CA PRO A 558 -4.06 6.30 -15.32
C PRO A 558 -4.76 4.95 -15.55
N SER A 559 -5.52 4.48 -14.56
CA SER A 559 -6.29 3.22 -14.64
C SER A 559 -7.53 3.30 -15.56
N HIS A 560 -8.03 4.50 -15.80
CA HIS A 560 -9.15 4.78 -16.70
C HIS A 560 -8.83 5.97 -17.60
N LEU A 561 -8.86 5.76 -18.92
CA LEU A 561 -8.57 6.77 -19.92
C LEU A 561 -9.82 7.08 -20.75
N LEU A 562 -10.24 8.34 -20.73
CA LEU A 562 -11.26 8.89 -21.63
C LEU A 562 -10.58 9.73 -22.70
N LEU A 563 -10.66 9.31 -23.95
CA LEU A 563 -9.90 9.87 -25.07
C LEU A 563 -10.81 10.28 -26.24
N ARG A 564 -10.52 11.41 -26.88
CA ARG A 564 -11.10 11.74 -28.20
C ARG A 564 -10.29 11.05 -29.30
N GLY A 565 -10.90 10.85 -30.48
CA GLY A 565 -10.22 10.22 -31.63
C GLY A 565 -8.89 10.92 -31.97
N GLN A 566 -7.87 10.15 -32.36
CA GLN A 566 -6.51 10.63 -32.68
C GLN A 566 -5.72 11.27 -31.51
N SER A 567 -6.30 11.34 -30.31
CA SER A 567 -5.59 11.84 -29.14
C SER A 567 -4.52 10.85 -28.66
N LYS A 568 -3.53 11.40 -27.95
CA LYS A 568 -2.45 10.64 -27.34
C LYS A 568 -2.43 10.97 -25.86
N ALA A 569 -2.19 9.95 -25.04
CA ALA A 569 -2.11 10.11 -23.60
C ALA A 569 -0.93 9.33 -23.03
N PRO A 570 -0.23 9.89 -22.04
CA PRO A 570 0.84 9.17 -21.35
C PRO A 570 0.25 8.04 -20.51
N VAL A 571 0.90 6.88 -20.54
CA VAL A 571 0.60 5.77 -19.64
C VAL A 571 1.89 5.26 -19.04
N ARG A 572 1.87 5.09 -17.72
CA ARG A 572 3.00 4.60 -16.94
C ARG A 572 2.60 3.30 -16.28
N VAL A 573 3.54 2.35 -16.24
CA VAL A 573 3.38 1.16 -15.41
C VAL A 573 4.25 1.35 -14.18
N LEU A 574 3.65 1.22 -13.00
CA LEU A 574 4.31 1.42 -11.72
C LEU A 574 4.42 0.09 -11.00
N GLY A 575 5.62 -0.23 -10.52
CA GLY A 575 5.84 -1.28 -9.54
C GLY A 575 5.65 -0.73 -8.13
N HIS A 576 4.95 -1.50 -7.30
CA HIS A 576 4.78 -1.23 -5.88
C HIS A 576 5.71 -2.19 -5.15
N TYR A 577 6.74 -1.64 -4.50
CA TYR A 577 7.87 -2.38 -3.96
C TYR A 577 7.88 -2.34 -2.43
N THR A 578 8.54 -3.34 -1.84
CA THR A 578 8.88 -3.37 -0.42
C THR A 578 10.22 -4.04 -0.19
N ASP A 579 10.86 -3.70 0.93
CA ASP A 579 11.95 -4.48 1.50
C ASP A 579 11.56 -5.13 2.84
N GLY A 580 10.27 -5.26 3.14
CA GLY A 580 9.76 -5.76 4.41
C GLY A 580 9.68 -4.72 5.52
N THR A 581 10.43 -3.62 5.43
CA THR A 581 10.40 -2.51 6.40
C THR A 581 9.68 -1.29 5.83
N ALA A 582 9.97 -0.94 4.58
CA ALA A 582 9.40 0.19 3.86
C ALA A 582 8.68 -0.27 2.59
N THR A 583 7.80 0.60 2.10
CA THR A 583 7.13 0.46 0.80
C THR A 583 7.34 1.71 -0.04
N TRP A 584 7.42 1.55 -1.37
CA TRP A 584 7.53 2.67 -2.30
C TRP A 584 7.01 2.29 -3.69
N THR A 585 6.79 3.29 -4.51
CA THR A 585 6.35 3.13 -5.89
C THR A 585 7.43 3.64 -6.83
N ALA A 586 7.75 2.87 -7.86
CA ALA A 586 8.72 3.26 -8.88
C ALA A 586 8.20 2.89 -10.29
N PRO A 587 8.57 3.64 -11.34
CA PRO A 587 8.22 3.25 -12.71
C PRO A 587 8.92 1.94 -13.10
N ILE A 588 8.21 1.10 -13.84
CA ILE A 588 8.78 -0.05 -14.55
C ILE A 588 9.30 0.44 -15.89
N ASP A 589 10.56 0.13 -16.17
CA ASP A 589 11.18 0.43 -17.46
C ASP A 589 10.69 -0.54 -18.55
N ASP A 590 10.39 0.01 -19.73
CA ASP A 590 9.94 -0.72 -20.92
C ASP A 590 8.84 -1.78 -20.67
N PRO A 591 7.70 -1.39 -20.05
CA PRO A 591 6.65 -2.33 -19.70
C PRO A 591 6.01 -2.93 -20.95
N GLN A 592 5.80 -4.25 -20.93
CA GLN A 592 5.14 -4.98 -22.00
C GLN A 592 3.62 -4.85 -21.86
N VAL A 593 3.07 -3.76 -22.39
CA VAL A 593 1.63 -3.49 -22.38
C VAL A 593 1.00 -3.92 -23.71
N THR A 594 -0.04 -4.74 -23.63
CA THR A 594 -0.84 -5.21 -24.77
C THR A 594 -2.24 -4.65 -24.71
N SER A 595 -2.86 -4.47 -25.87
CA SER A 595 -4.25 -4.03 -26.00
C SER A 595 -5.14 -5.22 -26.36
N THR A 596 -6.31 -5.33 -25.73
CA THR A 596 -7.32 -6.34 -26.13
C THR A 596 -7.95 -6.02 -27.48
N ASN A 597 -7.84 -4.77 -27.98
CA ASN A 597 -8.35 -4.36 -29.28
C ASN A 597 -7.47 -3.28 -29.92
N GLU A 598 -6.48 -3.70 -30.72
CA GLU A 598 -5.53 -2.82 -31.42
C GLU A 598 -6.15 -1.96 -32.55
N LYS A 599 -7.41 -2.22 -32.92
CA LYS A 599 -8.16 -1.34 -33.82
C LYS A 599 -8.63 -0.08 -33.10
N VAL A 600 -9.00 -0.20 -31.83
CA VAL A 600 -9.43 0.90 -30.96
C VAL A 600 -8.22 1.63 -30.41
N VAL A 601 -7.25 0.91 -29.82
CA VAL A 601 -6.14 1.54 -29.11
C VAL A 601 -4.85 0.75 -29.23
N ILE A 602 -3.73 1.45 -29.42
CA ILE A 602 -2.39 0.86 -29.36
C ILE A 602 -1.56 1.54 -28.27
N PHE A 603 -0.69 0.78 -27.61
CA PHE A 603 0.33 1.30 -26.70
C PHE A 603 1.69 1.24 -27.39
N LYS A 604 2.46 2.33 -27.34
CA LYS A 604 3.81 2.39 -27.90
C LYS A 604 4.64 3.43 -27.16
N GLY A 605 5.80 3.02 -26.63
CA GLY A 605 6.80 3.92 -26.05
C GLY A 605 6.28 4.75 -24.86
N GLY A 606 5.47 4.17 -23.97
CA GLY A 606 4.92 4.88 -22.82
C GLY A 606 3.73 5.78 -23.12
N ALA A 607 3.15 5.67 -24.32
CA ALA A 607 1.97 6.43 -24.73
C ALA A 607 0.91 5.52 -25.34
N VAL A 608 -0.34 5.92 -25.12
CA VAL A 608 -1.53 5.35 -25.73
C VAL A 608 -1.94 6.21 -26.91
N PHE A 609 -2.23 5.57 -28.04
CA PHE A 609 -2.71 6.21 -29.26
C PHE A 609 -4.14 5.78 -29.55
N ALA A 610 -5.06 6.74 -29.50
CA ALA A 610 -6.46 6.52 -29.85
C ALA A 610 -6.62 6.38 -31.37
N LYS A 611 -7.29 5.32 -31.82
CA LYS A 611 -7.58 5.04 -33.24
C LYS A 611 -9.09 5.15 -33.49
N ASP A 612 -9.79 4.03 -33.49
CA ASP A 612 -11.23 3.98 -33.76
C ASP A 612 -12.05 4.16 -32.47
N PRO A 613 -13.26 4.74 -32.54
CA PRO A 613 -14.17 4.81 -31.40
C PRO A 613 -14.50 3.42 -30.83
N GLY A 614 -14.60 3.32 -29.52
CA GLY A 614 -14.90 2.06 -28.82
C GLY A 614 -14.20 1.94 -27.47
N THR A 615 -14.32 0.77 -26.86
CA THR A 615 -13.67 0.45 -25.58
C THR A 615 -12.60 -0.63 -25.76
N SER A 616 -11.56 -0.56 -24.94
CA SER A 616 -10.50 -1.57 -24.90
C SER A 616 -9.87 -1.64 -23.51
N LEU A 617 -9.10 -2.71 -23.26
CA LEU A 617 -8.33 -2.90 -22.04
C LEU A 617 -6.85 -2.97 -22.40
N LEU A 618 -6.05 -2.18 -21.71
CA LEU A 618 -4.60 -2.30 -21.69
C LEU A 618 -4.21 -3.28 -20.58
N ARG A 619 -3.28 -4.19 -20.85
CA ARG A 619 -2.83 -5.22 -19.93
C ARG A 619 -1.32 -5.27 -19.86
N CYS A 620 -0.78 -5.34 -18.66
CA CYS A 620 0.65 -5.53 -18.41
C CYS A 620 0.86 -6.76 -17.54
N LEU A 621 1.87 -7.57 -17.87
CA LEU A 621 2.40 -8.65 -17.04
C LEU A 621 3.88 -8.37 -16.78
N HIS A 622 4.28 -8.30 -15.51
CA HIS A 622 5.66 -8.06 -15.11
C HIS A 622 5.94 -8.82 -13.81
N ASP A 623 6.97 -9.66 -13.80
CA ASP A 623 7.39 -10.48 -12.65
C ASP A 623 6.23 -11.19 -11.92
N GLY A 624 5.33 -11.82 -12.69
CA GLY A 624 4.16 -12.55 -12.18
C GLY A 624 3.00 -11.66 -11.70
N CYS A 625 3.20 -10.34 -11.64
CA CYS A 625 2.15 -9.37 -11.31
C CYS A 625 1.45 -8.88 -12.58
N THR A 626 0.15 -8.61 -12.47
CA THR A 626 -0.67 -8.10 -13.57
C THR A 626 -1.36 -6.80 -13.21
N ALA A 627 -1.51 -5.92 -14.21
CA ALA A 627 -2.33 -4.71 -14.10
C ALA A 627 -3.11 -4.46 -15.39
N GLU A 628 -4.23 -3.78 -15.24
CA GLU A 628 -5.11 -3.41 -16.33
C GLU A 628 -5.50 -1.93 -16.24
N ALA A 629 -5.73 -1.32 -17.39
CA ALA A 629 -6.37 -0.02 -17.50
C ALA A 629 -7.44 -0.05 -18.59
N SER A 630 -8.58 0.60 -18.35
CA SER A 630 -9.63 0.71 -19.37
C SER A 630 -9.44 1.96 -20.22
N VAL A 631 -9.65 1.83 -21.52
CA VAL A 631 -9.63 2.94 -22.46
C VAL A 631 -10.98 3.03 -23.13
N GLU A 632 -11.57 4.23 -23.11
CA GLU A 632 -12.75 4.59 -23.89
C GLU A 632 -12.38 5.68 -24.88
N ILE A 633 -12.75 5.47 -26.15
CA ILE A 633 -12.57 6.45 -27.22
C ILE A 633 -13.94 6.86 -27.73
N ALA A 634 -14.31 8.11 -27.47
CA ALA A 634 -15.59 8.67 -27.88
C ALA A 634 -15.48 10.18 -28.16
N ALA A 635 -16.54 10.76 -28.72
CA ALA A 635 -16.69 12.20 -28.85
C ALA A 635 -17.14 12.83 -27.51
N HIS A 636 -16.29 12.71 -26.47
CA HIS A 636 -16.59 13.25 -25.15
C HIS A 636 -16.87 14.75 -25.20
N PRO A 637 -17.90 15.25 -24.51
CA PRO A 637 -18.30 16.66 -24.55
C PRO A 637 -17.21 17.58 -24.00
N SER A 638 -17.31 18.87 -24.31
CA SER A 638 -16.54 19.91 -23.60
C SER A 638 -16.81 19.85 -22.10
N ASP A 639 -15.86 20.33 -21.31
CA ASP A 639 -15.83 20.30 -19.84
C ASP A 639 -15.73 18.89 -19.21
N THR A 640 -15.56 17.83 -20.02
CA THR A 640 -15.28 16.49 -19.49
C THR A 640 -13.95 16.50 -18.73
N ILE A 641 -13.98 16.04 -17.48
CA ILE A 641 -12.79 15.89 -16.63
C ILE A 641 -12.22 14.48 -16.86
N THR A 642 -10.94 14.41 -17.23
CA THR A 642 -10.23 13.15 -17.45
C THR A 642 -8.87 13.13 -16.73
N ALA A 643 -8.44 11.94 -16.32
CA ALA A 643 -7.08 11.75 -15.81
C ALA A 643 -6.08 11.90 -16.96
N TYR A 644 -5.11 12.81 -16.82
CA TYR A 644 -4.05 12.97 -17.81
C TYR A 644 -2.74 12.33 -17.36
N LEU A 645 -2.35 12.55 -16.11
CA LEU A 645 -1.25 11.86 -15.44
C LEU A 645 -1.69 11.44 -14.05
N ALA A 646 -1.24 10.27 -13.59
CA ALA A 646 -1.50 9.75 -12.26
C ALA A 646 -0.27 8.99 -11.71
N GLY A 647 -0.29 8.68 -10.42
CA GLY A 647 0.79 7.96 -9.75
C GLY A 647 2.12 8.74 -9.76
N LEU A 648 2.04 10.06 -9.61
CA LEU A 648 3.19 10.94 -9.39
C LEU A 648 3.27 11.31 -7.91
N PRO A 649 4.45 11.74 -7.42
CA PRO A 649 4.50 12.52 -6.19
C PRO A 649 3.69 13.83 -6.34
N PRO A 650 3.42 14.56 -5.25
CA PRO A 650 2.63 15.79 -5.28
C PRO A 650 3.06 16.74 -6.39
N VAL A 651 2.12 17.05 -7.29
CA VAL A 651 2.39 17.91 -8.45
C VAL A 651 2.36 19.36 -7.99
N ALA A 652 3.54 19.97 -7.92
CA ALA A 652 3.73 21.33 -7.40
C ALA A 652 3.47 22.41 -8.45
N GLY A 653 3.82 22.12 -9.71
CA GLY A 653 3.66 23.08 -10.77
C GLY A 653 3.53 22.44 -12.14
N ILE A 654 2.86 23.16 -13.05
CA ILE A 654 2.66 22.78 -14.44
C ILE A 654 2.77 24.00 -15.35
N ALA A 655 3.30 23.79 -16.55
CA ALA A 655 3.36 24.83 -17.58
C ALA A 655 3.23 24.21 -18.98
N TRP A 656 2.40 24.81 -19.84
CA TRP A 656 2.30 24.38 -21.23
C TRP A 656 3.37 25.07 -22.09
N THR A 657 4.04 24.31 -22.93
CA THR A 657 5.07 24.79 -23.87
C THR A 657 4.71 24.37 -25.29
N PRO A 658 5.34 24.93 -26.34
CA PRO A 658 5.13 24.48 -27.72
C PRO A 658 5.37 22.98 -27.94
N ASN A 659 6.17 22.35 -27.06
CA ASN A 659 6.54 20.93 -27.12
C ASN A 659 5.67 20.04 -26.21
N GLY A 660 4.74 20.61 -25.43
CA GLY A 660 3.82 19.88 -24.54
C GLY A 660 3.84 20.38 -23.10
N LEU A 661 3.22 19.62 -22.20
CA LEU A 661 3.04 19.96 -20.78
C LEU A 661 4.29 19.59 -19.97
N VAL A 662 4.89 20.56 -19.30
CA VAL A 662 5.97 20.35 -18.32
C VAL A 662 5.38 20.27 -16.91
N VAL A 663 5.87 19.32 -16.11
CA VAL A 663 5.37 18.95 -14.79
C VAL A 663 6.52 18.94 -13.78
N SER A 664 6.25 19.54 -12.62
CA SER A 664 7.11 19.62 -11.43
C SER A 664 6.46 18.84 -10.29
N THR A 665 7.20 17.93 -9.65
CA THR A 665 6.70 17.03 -8.60
C THR A 665 7.37 17.27 -7.24
N ARG A 666 7.63 18.54 -6.88
CA ARG A 666 8.43 18.99 -5.70
C ARG A 666 9.90 18.54 -5.66
N GLY A 667 10.27 17.49 -6.40
CA GLY A 667 11.63 16.97 -6.50
C GLY A 667 12.55 17.85 -7.35
N GLN A 668 13.73 17.31 -7.65
CA GLN A 668 14.74 17.99 -8.48
C GLN A 668 14.51 17.79 -9.99
N GLN A 669 13.57 16.93 -10.36
CA GLN A 669 13.34 16.53 -11.74
C GLN A 669 12.14 17.28 -12.33
N LEU A 670 12.27 17.68 -13.59
CA LEU A 670 11.19 18.21 -14.40
C LEU A 670 10.92 17.24 -15.55
N TRP A 671 9.64 16.96 -15.75
CA TRP A 671 9.17 15.98 -16.71
C TRP A 671 8.27 16.65 -17.74
N ARG A 672 8.23 16.12 -18.97
CA ARG A 672 7.37 16.62 -20.04
C ARG A 672 6.53 15.50 -20.62
N VAL A 673 5.23 15.73 -20.76
CA VAL A 673 4.38 15.00 -21.70
C VAL A 673 4.48 15.69 -23.05
N GLY A 674 5.16 15.05 -23.99
CA GLY A 674 5.33 15.59 -25.34
C GLY A 674 4.05 15.54 -26.17
N LYS A 675 4.05 16.19 -27.34
CA LYS A 675 2.98 16.08 -28.36
C LYS A 675 2.83 14.67 -28.97
N ASP A 676 3.81 13.81 -28.73
CA ASP A 676 3.77 12.37 -29.01
C ASP A 676 3.03 11.57 -27.91
N GLY A 677 2.61 12.21 -26.82
CA GLY A 677 1.94 11.59 -25.68
C GLY A 677 2.90 10.97 -24.67
N VAL A 678 4.22 11.02 -24.89
CA VAL A 678 5.20 10.31 -24.04
C VAL A 678 5.69 11.20 -22.91
N TYR A 679 5.59 10.69 -21.68
CA TYR A 679 6.12 11.30 -20.46
C TYR A 679 7.61 11.00 -20.27
N ARG A 680 8.48 12.03 -20.27
CA ARG A 680 9.94 11.84 -20.14
C ARG A 680 10.60 12.92 -19.29
N LEU A 681 11.74 12.59 -18.70
CA LEU A 681 12.59 13.56 -18.01
C LEU A 681 13.15 14.56 -19.02
N VAL A 682 13.08 15.86 -18.72
CA VAL A 682 13.60 16.92 -19.60
C VAL A 682 14.67 17.78 -18.95
N ALA A 683 14.64 17.94 -17.63
CA ALA A 683 15.66 18.68 -16.90
C ALA A 683 15.79 18.19 -15.46
N MET A 684 16.97 18.44 -14.88
CA MET A 684 17.22 18.29 -13.46
C MET A 684 17.78 19.59 -12.91
N VAL A 685 17.23 20.06 -11.80
CA VAL A 685 17.71 21.23 -11.08
C VAL A 685 18.98 20.86 -10.30
N PRO A 686 20.00 21.73 -10.23
CA PRO A 686 21.28 21.42 -9.58
C PRO A 686 21.14 20.95 -8.11
N THR A 687 21.87 19.90 -7.75
CA THR A 687 21.94 19.17 -6.45
C THR A 687 22.38 19.98 -5.21
N ARG A 688 22.51 21.31 -5.31
CA ARG A 688 23.00 22.17 -4.22
C ARG A 688 21.89 22.57 -3.23
N LEU A 689 20.74 21.92 -3.26
CA LEU A 689 19.54 22.30 -2.51
C LEU A 689 19.44 21.55 -1.18
N LEU A 690 18.70 22.14 -0.24
CA LEU A 690 18.21 21.40 0.93
C LEU A 690 17.23 20.33 0.42
N PRO A 691 17.40 19.05 0.78
CA PRO A 691 16.97 17.99 -0.13
C PRO A 691 15.48 17.60 -0.02
N SER A 692 14.67 18.45 0.60
CA SER A 692 13.20 18.34 0.68
C SER A 692 12.43 19.48 0.00
N LEU A 693 13.14 20.44 -0.63
CA LEU A 693 12.57 21.65 -1.20
C LEU A 693 13.15 21.87 -2.61
N GLY A 694 12.63 21.14 -3.60
CA GLY A 694 13.11 21.17 -4.99
C GLY A 694 12.42 22.23 -5.83
N THR A 695 11.59 21.78 -6.77
CA THR A 695 10.87 22.62 -7.74
C THR A 695 9.44 22.94 -7.29
N ASP A 696 8.91 24.06 -7.75
CA ASP A 696 7.56 24.51 -7.41
C ASP A 696 6.85 25.08 -8.65
N SER A 697 6.24 26.25 -8.52
CA SER A 697 5.51 26.93 -9.59
C SER A 697 6.39 27.20 -10.82
N MET A 698 5.80 27.12 -12.00
CA MET A 698 6.49 27.36 -13.28
C MET A 698 5.72 28.33 -14.19
N ALA A 699 6.43 28.98 -15.10
CA ALA A 699 5.85 29.79 -16.16
C ALA A 699 6.60 29.57 -17.47
N ALA A 700 5.86 29.26 -18.53
CA ALA A 700 6.41 29.11 -19.87
C ALA A 700 6.16 30.37 -20.70
N ARG A 701 7.15 30.72 -21.53
CA ARG A 701 7.03 31.72 -22.59
C ARG A 701 6.55 31.05 -23.88
N GLU A 702 6.04 31.85 -24.80
CA GLU A 702 5.46 31.39 -26.07
C GLU A 702 6.45 30.62 -26.96
N ASP A 703 7.76 30.89 -26.85
CA ASP A 703 8.81 30.14 -27.55
C ASP A 703 9.24 28.84 -26.84
N GLY A 704 8.77 28.63 -25.61
CA GLY A 704 9.09 27.49 -24.76
C GLY A 704 10.12 27.77 -23.67
N GLU A 705 10.63 29.00 -23.54
CA GLU A 705 11.50 29.38 -22.42
C GLU A 705 10.78 29.14 -21.08
N LEU A 706 11.43 28.48 -20.13
CA LEU A 706 10.75 28.00 -18.92
C LEU A 706 11.38 28.58 -17.65
N ALA A 707 10.61 29.36 -16.90
CA ALA A 707 10.98 29.84 -15.57
C ALA A 707 10.42 28.90 -14.50
N VAL A 708 11.25 28.57 -13.51
CA VAL A 708 10.97 27.58 -12.46
C VAL A 708 11.34 28.17 -11.10
N ARG A 709 10.40 28.10 -10.16
CA ARG A 709 10.62 28.50 -8.77
C ARG A 709 11.35 27.38 -8.05
N LEU A 710 12.37 27.74 -7.27
CA LEU A 710 13.03 26.84 -6.32
C LEU A 710 12.53 27.18 -4.91
N VAL A 711 12.16 26.18 -4.11
CA VAL A 711 11.50 26.45 -2.81
C VAL A 711 12.49 26.93 -1.75
N ASP A 712 13.73 26.42 -1.77
CA ASP A 712 14.77 26.74 -0.80
C ASP A 712 15.60 27.98 -1.16
N ARG A 713 15.34 28.62 -2.31
CA ARG A 713 16.09 29.81 -2.76
C ARG A 713 15.18 30.94 -3.21
N PRO A 714 15.54 32.19 -2.93
CA PRO A 714 14.80 33.35 -3.42
C PRO A 714 15.14 33.66 -4.90
N TRP A 715 15.50 32.65 -5.70
CA TRP A 715 15.99 32.80 -7.08
C TRP A 715 15.09 32.05 -8.05
N ILE A 716 15.10 32.49 -9.31
CA ILE A 716 14.31 31.86 -10.38
C ILE A 716 15.28 31.15 -11.33
N LEU A 717 15.06 29.85 -11.57
CA LEU A 717 15.81 29.11 -12.57
C LEU A 717 15.12 29.26 -13.92
N VAL A 718 15.83 29.71 -14.94
CA VAL A 718 15.35 29.73 -16.32
C VAL A 718 16.03 28.64 -17.12
N LEU A 719 15.24 27.80 -17.78
CA LEU A 719 15.68 26.72 -18.65
C LEU A 719 15.50 27.14 -20.11
N HIS A 720 16.59 27.05 -20.87
CA HIS A 720 16.64 27.50 -22.26
C HIS A 720 16.07 26.43 -23.20
N HIS A 721 15.01 26.77 -23.93
CA HIS A 721 14.33 25.81 -24.81
C HIS A 721 15.16 25.42 -26.05
N SER A 722 16.03 26.31 -26.51
CA SER A 722 16.89 26.12 -27.70
C SER A 722 17.81 24.90 -27.64
N HIS A 723 18.06 24.38 -26.44
CA HIS A 723 18.88 23.20 -26.20
C HIS A 723 18.10 22.08 -25.51
N ASP A 724 16.77 22.05 -25.67
CA ASP A 724 15.86 21.12 -24.99
C ASP A 724 16.11 21.09 -23.48
N TYR A 725 16.20 22.29 -22.88
CA TYR A 725 16.46 22.51 -21.44
C TYR A 725 17.80 21.97 -20.89
N ARG A 726 18.76 21.62 -21.75
CA ARG A 726 20.13 21.26 -21.33
C ARG A 726 20.96 22.46 -20.87
N SER A 727 20.51 23.68 -21.18
CA SER A 727 21.14 24.93 -20.75
C SER A 727 20.20 25.68 -19.82
N SER A 728 20.76 26.31 -18.78
CA SER A 728 19.98 27.04 -17.78
C SER A 728 20.72 28.25 -17.23
N LYS A 729 19.95 29.20 -16.70
CA LYS A 729 20.46 30.40 -16.02
C LYS A 729 19.71 30.63 -14.73
N LEU A 730 20.45 30.90 -13.66
CA LEU A 730 19.89 31.22 -12.37
C LEU A 730 19.79 32.74 -12.20
N ILE A 731 18.57 33.26 -12.14
CA ILE A 731 18.29 34.68 -12.02
C ILE A 731 18.21 35.06 -10.54
N ARG A 732 19.18 35.88 -10.12
CA ARG A 732 19.17 36.52 -8.79
C ARG A 732 18.65 37.93 -8.95
N LEU A 733 17.57 38.27 -8.25
CA LEU A 733 16.98 39.61 -8.31
C LEU A 733 17.95 40.61 -7.65
N GLN A 734 18.37 41.63 -8.41
CA GLN A 734 19.27 42.69 -7.96
C GLN A 734 18.56 44.05 -8.00
N GLY A 735 18.71 44.84 -6.94
CA GLY A 735 18.21 46.22 -6.88
C GLY A 735 16.73 46.40 -6.48
N GLY A 736 16.00 45.30 -6.25
CA GLY A 736 14.62 45.32 -5.77
C GLY A 736 14.50 45.16 -4.23
N PRO A 737 13.28 45.33 -3.66
CA PRO A 737 13.05 45.08 -2.24
C PRO A 737 13.39 43.63 -1.86
N ALA A 738 14.02 43.44 -0.71
CA ALA A 738 14.34 42.11 -0.21
C ALA A 738 13.04 41.31 0.07
N GLY A 739 13.03 40.03 -0.31
CA GLY A 739 11.89 39.15 -0.07
C GLY A 739 11.92 37.89 -0.92
N THR A 740 10.97 37.00 -0.65
CA THR A 740 10.82 35.73 -1.38
C THR A 740 9.94 35.96 -2.62
N PRO A 741 10.41 35.64 -3.83
CA PRO A 741 9.56 35.57 -5.02
C PRO A 741 8.45 34.55 -4.81
N MET A 742 7.20 34.96 -4.99
CA MET A 742 6.03 34.10 -4.76
C MET A 742 5.46 33.52 -6.05
N ALA A 743 5.28 34.37 -7.06
CA ALA A 743 4.75 33.99 -8.36
C ALA A 743 5.39 34.85 -9.46
N PHE A 744 5.40 34.34 -10.70
CA PHE A 744 5.96 35.08 -11.82
C PHE A 744 5.28 34.67 -13.13
N THR A 745 5.33 35.56 -14.12
CA THR A 745 4.88 35.30 -15.48
C THR A 745 5.79 36.03 -16.48
N TRP A 746 5.89 35.52 -17.70
CA TRP A 746 6.66 36.15 -18.76
C TRP A 746 5.90 37.34 -19.35
N HIS A 747 6.59 38.45 -19.58
CA HIS A 747 6.10 39.57 -20.38
C HIS A 747 7.19 39.95 -21.38
N ASN A 748 7.02 39.53 -22.63
CA ASN A 748 8.07 39.55 -23.66
C ASN A 748 9.32 38.80 -23.17
N ASP A 749 10.48 39.45 -23.15
CA ASP A 749 11.76 38.89 -22.72
C ASP A 749 12.02 38.97 -21.21
N ASP A 750 11.16 39.64 -20.45
CA ASP A 750 11.33 39.84 -19.02
C ASP A 750 10.31 39.06 -18.21
N LEU A 751 10.64 38.81 -16.94
CA LEU A 751 9.71 38.25 -15.97
C LEU A 751 9.04 39.38 -15.18
N ILE A 752 7.72 39.31 -15.03
CA ILE A 752 7.03 40.03 -13.96
C ILE A 752 7.01 39.11 -12.74
N VAL A 753 7.65 39.52 -11.65
CA VAL A 753 7.81 38.74 -10.42
C VAL A 753 7.05 39.43 -9.29
N ALA A 754 6.12 38.70 -8.69
CA ALA A 754 5.41 39.10 -7.49
C ALA A 754 6.16 38.63 -6.25
N MET A 755 6.55 39.58 -5.40
CA MET A 755 7.22 39.30 -4.12
C MET A 755 6.18 39.00 -3.04
N TYR A 756 6.57 38.28 -1.99
CA TYR A 756 5.71 38.01 -0.84
C TYR A 756 5.04 39.27 -0.27
N THR A 757 5.72 40.41 -0.33
CA THR A 757 5.24 41.71 0.18
C THR A 757 4.13 42.36 -0.66
N GLY A 758 3.73 41.79 -1.80
CA GLY A 758 2.80 42.42 -2.75
C GLY A 758 3.46 43.33 -3.78
N ALA A 759 4.78 43.57 -3.67
CA ALA A 759 5.54 44.32 -4.67
C ALA A 759 5.70 43.51 -5.97
N LEU A 760 5.45 44.14 -7.12
CA LEU A 760 5.68 43.56 -8.44
C LEU A 760 6.93 44.18 -9.06
N GLN A 761 7.84 43.34 -9.55
CA GLN A 761 9.09 43.75 -10.18
C GLN A 761 9.14 43.21 -11.61
N ARG A 762 9.63 44.04 -12.54
CA ARG A 762 10.08 43.58 -13.86
C ARG A 762 11.54 43.18 -13.74
N VAL A 763 11.85 41.93 -14.08
CA VAL A 763 13.17 41.32 -13.90
C VAL A 763 13.69 40.86 -15.24
N GLY A 764 14.80 41.46 -15.66
CA GLY A 764 15.50 41.06 -16.87
C GLY A 764 16.29 39.78 -16.70
N MET A 765 16.67 39.15 -17.82
CA MET A 765 17.48 37.93 -17.82
C MET A 765 18.88 38.13 -17.18
N ASP A 766 19.35 39.36 -17.04
CA ASP A 766 20.58 39.73 -16.31
C ASP A 766 20.39 39.76 -14.77
N GLY A 767 19.14 39.64 -14.29
CA GLY A 767 18.78 39.73 -12.88
C GLY A 767 18.46 41.14 -12.39
N LYS A 768 18.57 42.16 -13.25
CA LYS A 768 18.21 43.53 -12.89
C LYS A 768 16.71 43.61 -12.65
N ALA A 769 16.32 43.97 -11.43
CA ALA A 769 14.94 44.15 -11.03
C ALA A 769 14.59 45.65 -11.00
N THR A 770 13.49 46.01 -11.65
CA THR A 770 12.93 47.37 -11.60
C THR A 770 11.49 47.32 -11.09
N PRO A 771 11.05 48.27 -10.24
CA PRO A 771 9.67 48.36 -9.80
C PRO A 771 8.70 48.41 -10.98
N PHE A 772 7.64 47.60 -10.93
CA PHE A 772 6.60 47.55 -11.96
C PHE A 772 5.28 48.10 -11.42
N ALA A 773 4.78 47.53 -10.32
CA ALA A 773 3.55 47.93 -9.63
C ALA A 773 3.52 47.32 -8.21
N SER A 774 2.42 47.50 -7.49
CA SER A 774 2.19 46.86 -6.19
C SER A 774 0.72 46.54 -5.99
N VAL A 775 0.43 45.44 -5.32
CA VAL A 775 -0.93 45.06 -4.92
C VAL A 775 -1.02 44.87 -3.41
N PRO A 776 -2.19 45.12 -2.78
CA PRO A 776 -2.43 44.74 -1.40
C PRO A 776 -2.52 43.22 -1.21
N GLY A 777 -1.93 42.70 -0.12
CA GLY A 777 -1.96 41.29 0.25
C GLY A 777 -0.74 40.49 -0.22
N HIS A 778 -0.71 39.19 0.09
CA HIS A 778 0.41 38.30 -0.23
C HIS A 778 0.12 37.52 -1.53
N PRO A 779 0.85 37.78 -2.63
CA PRO A 779 0.64 37.09 -3.89
C PRO A 779 0.92 35.59 -3.79
N ILE A 780 0.10 34.79 -4.47
CA ILE A 780 0.24 33.33 -4.55
C ILE A 780 0.33 32.81 -5.99
N ALA A 781 -0.33 33.47 -6.95
CA ALA A 781 -0.30 33.09 -8.35
C ALA A 781 -0.47 34.29 -9.29
N LEU A 782 0.06 34.17 -10.51
CA LEU A 782 -0.05 35.16 -11.57
C LEU A 782 -0.57 34.53 -12.86
N ALA A 783 -1.42 35.27 -13.58
CA ALA A 783 -1.75 35.00 -14.97
C ALA A 783 -1.79 36.31 -15.75
N ARG A 784 -1.72 36.25 -17.08
CA ARG A 784 -1.78 37.44 -17.93
C ARG A 784 -2.57 37.20 -19.21
N THR A 785 -3.05 38.30 -19.78
CA THR A 785 -3.39 38.41 -21.20
C THR A 785 -2.33 39.26 -21.90
N SER A 786 -2.62 39.75 -23.11
CA SER A 786 -1.80 40.76 -23.79
C SER A 786 -1.92 42.14 -23.15
N THR A 787 -3.00 42.44 -22.42
CA THR A 787 -3.31 43.79 -21.90
C THR A 787 -3.41 43.85 -20.39
N SER A 788 -3.66 42.74 -19.70
CA SER A 788 -3.91 42.70 -18.26
C SER A 788 -3.03 41.67 -17.55
N LEU A 789 -2.65 42.00 -16.33
CA LEU A 789 -2.02 41.10 -15.36
C LEU A 789 -3.02 40.82 -14.23
N TYR A 790 -3.13 39.56 -13.84
CA TYR A 790 -3.97 39.10 -12.76
C TYR A 790 -3.10 38.59 -11.62
N VAL A 791 -3.29 39.14 -10.42
CA VAL A 791 -2.54 38.77 -9.21
C VAL A 791 -3.50 38.22 -8.18
N LEU A 792 -3.42 36.90 -7.95
CA LEU A 792 -4.16 36.24 -6.91
C LEU A 792 -3.39 36.36 -5.59
N CYS A 793 -4.04 36.86 -4.54
CA CYS A 793 -3.48 36.99 -3.20
C CYS A 793 -4.16 36.05 -2.20
N SER A 794 -3.40 35.57 -1.21
CA SER A 794 -3.95 34.82 -0.07
C SER A 794 -4.78 35.74 0.84
N PRO A 795 -5.67 35.17 1.68
CA PRO A 795 -6.28 35.92 2.78
C PRO A 795 -5.21 36.50 3.72
N GLU A 796 -5.50 37.64 4.35
CA GLU A 796 -4.59 38.25 5.33
C GLU A 796 -4.72 37.53 6.69
N ALA A 797 -3.58 37.20 7.31
CA ALA A 797 -3.56 36.43 8.56
C ALA A 797 -4.24 37.16 9.74
N GLY A 798 -4.27 38.51 9.70
CA GLY A 798 -4.90 39.36 10.70
C GLY A 798 -6.42 39.49 10.55
N ASP A 799 -7.00 39.08 9.43
CA ASP A 799 -8.44 39.20 9.21
C ASP A 799 -9.22 38.20 10.10
N PRO A 800 -10.37 38.62 10.68
CA PRO A 800 -11.28 37.70 11.35
C PRO A 800 -11.64 36.52 10.43
N PRO A 801 -11.83 35.30 10.94
CA PRO A 801 -12.13 34.12 10.11
C PRO A 801 -13.29 34.32 9.12
N GLN A 802 -14.28 35.14 9.49
CA GLN A 802 -15.46 35.47 8.67
C GLN A 802 -15.18 36.47 7.54
N GLN A 803 -14.04 37.15 7.58
CA GLN A 803 -13.60 38.16 6.61
C GLN A 803 -12.39 37.70 5.78
N ARG A 804 -11.78 36.55 6.12
CA ARG A 804 -10.68 35.95 5.37
C ARG A 804 -11.16 35.55 3.98
N ARG A 805 -10.75 36.32 2.97
CA ARG A 805 -11.02 36.05 1.55
C ARG A 805 -9.76 36.22 0.72
N ASN A 806 -9.65 35.42 -0.34
CA ASN A 806 -8.69 35.69 -1.42
C ASN A 806 -9.10 36.98 -2.17
N ARG A 807 -8.13 37.67 -2.74
CA ARG A 807 -8.36 38.84 -3.62
C ARG A 807 -7.72 38.57 -4.98
N LEU A 808 -8.37 39.02 -6.05
CA LEU A 808 -7.84 38.89 -7.42
C LEU A 808 -7.70 40.27 -8.03
N TRP A 809 -6.47 40.77 -8.05
CA TRP A 809 -6.17 42.10 -8.58
C TRP A 809 -5.95 42.06 -10.08
N GLN A 810 -6.65 42.90 -10.82
CA GLN A 810 -6.35 43.19 -12.22
C GLN A 810 -5.53 44.47 -12.34
N LEU A 811 -4.42 44.41 -13.08
CA LEU A 811 -3.61 45.56 -13.47
C LEU A 811 -3.54 45.65 -14.98
N ARG A 812 -3.47 46.87 -15.50
CA ARG A 812 -3.24 47.13 -16.92
C ARG A 812 -1.75 47.09 -17.23
N LEU A 813 -1.35 46.31 -18.23
CA LEU A 813 0.05 46.20 -18.65
C LEU A 813 0.52 47.44 -19.43
N ASP A 814 -0.38 48.12 -20.13
CA ASP A 814 -0.14 49.36 -20.86
C ASP A 814 -0.08 50.59 -19.94
N GLU A 815 -0.77 50.53 -18.80
CA GLU A 815 -0.81 51.59 -17.78
C GLU A 815 -0.54 51.02 -16.39
N PRO A 816 0.70 50.56 -16.09
CA PRO A 816 1.01 49.85 -14.84
C PRO A 816 0.89 50.73 -13.58
N THR A 817 0.81 52.04 -13.73
CA THR A 817 0.54 53.00 -12.63
C THR A 817 -0.94 53.14 -12.29
N SER A 818 -1.84 52.56 -13.08
CA SER A 818 -3.27 52.52 -12.76
C SER A 818 -3.52 51.74 -11.47
N ALA A 819 -4.53 52.18 -10.70
CA ALA A 819 -4.90 51.50 -9.46
C ALA A 819 -5.40 50.07 -9.77
N PRO A 820 -4.94 49.04 -9.04
CA PRO A 820 -5.39 47.67 -9.24
C PRO A 820 -6.89 47.53 -8.89
N VAL A 821 -7.62 46.72 -9.65
CA VAL A 821 -9.05 46.46 -9.45
C VAL A 821 -9.25 45.07 -8.83
N ASP A 822 -9.97 44.95 -7.71
CA ASP A 822 -10.32 43.66 -7.10
C ASP A 822 -11.53 43.04 -7.82
N LEU A 823 -11.28 41.99 -8.60
CA LEU A 823 -12.32 41.28 -9.35
C LEU A 823 -13.16 40.34 -8.49
N LEU A 824 -12.75 40.08 -7.26
CA LEU A 824 -13.49 39.28 -6.28
C LEU A 824 -14.16 40.14 -5.21
N ASP A 825 -14.26 41.46 -5.42
CA ASP A 825 -14.89 42.31 -4.43
C ASP A 825 -16.34 41.89 -4.15
N GLY A 826 -16.71 41.91 -2.88
CA GLY A 826 -17.99 41.39 -2.39
C GLY A 826 -18.15 39.86 -2.41
N LYS A 827 -17.16 39.08 -2.88
CA LYS A 827 -17.22 37.60 -2.91
C LYS A 827 -16.47 37.01 -1.71
N VAL A 828 -17.07 36.01 -1.05
CA VAL A 828 -16.46 35.30 0.09
C VAL A 828 -15.91 33.97 -0.41
N LEU A 829 -14.72 34.02 -1.01
CA LEU A 829 -13.97 32.84 -1.46
C LEU A 829 -12.65 32.78 -0.70
N ALA A 830 -12.37 31.63 -0.10
CA ALA A 830 -11.11 31.32 0.57
C ALA A 830 -10.53 30.02 -0.03
N GLY A 831 -9.25 29.73 0.23
CA GLY A 831 -8.60 28.52 -0.25
C GLY A 831 -8.19 28.53 -1.73
N LEU A 832 -8.31 29.67 -2.43
CA LEU A 832 -7.86 29.76 -3.83
C LEU A 832 -6.33 29.67 -3.91
N SER A 833 -5.81 28.96 -4.91
CA SER A 833 -4.38 28.63 -5.04
C SER A 833 -3.75 28.99 -6.39
N GLY A 834 -4.50 28.95 -7.48
CA GLY A 834 -4.01 29.17 -8.84
C GLY A 834 -4.96 29.99 -9.70
N VAL A 835 -4.40 30.60 -10.74
CA VAL A 835 -5.13 31.40 -11.72
C VAL A 835 -4.62 31.13 -13.13
N ALA A 836 -5.52 31.04 -14.10
CA ALA A 836 -5.23 30.98 -15.52
C ALA A 836 -6.27 31.80 -16.31
N VAL A 837 -5.96 32.15 -17.56
CA VAL A 837 -6.92 32.84 -18.45
C VAL A 837 -7.23 31.93 -19.62
N THR A 838 -8.52 31.70 -19.87
CA THR A 838 -9.03 30.91 -21.01
C THR A 838 -9.92 31.80 -21.88
N ALA A 839 -10.40 31.26 -23.00
CA ALA A 839 -11.39 31.94 -23.83
C ALA A 839 -12.75 32.15 -23.12
N ALA A 840 -13.06 31.33 -22.11
CA ALA A 840 -14.31 31.42 -21.34
C ALA A 840 -14.23 32.45 -20.19
N GLY A 841 -13.03 32.86 -19.77
CA GLY A 841 -12.84 33.82 -18.69
C GLY A 841 -11.60 33.53 -17.85
N ILE A 842 -11.58 34.05 -16.61
CA ILE A 842 -10.50 33.81 -15.66
C ILE A 842 -10.83 32.55 -14.86
N VAL A 843 -9.94 31.57 -14.90
CA VAL A 843 -10.12 30.31 -14.18
C VAL A 843 -9.31 30.32 -12.90
N LEU A 844 -9.92 29.85 -11.81
CA LEU A 844 -9.35 29.82 -10.46
C LEU A 844 -9.43 28.39 -9.91
N SER A 845 -8.37 27.92 -9.27
CA SER A 845 -8.39 26.66 -8.50
C SER A 845 -8.64 26.95 -7.02
N ASP A 846 -9.50 26.15 -6.43
CA ASP A 846 -9.86 26.18 -5.01
C ASP A 846 -9.30 24.91 -4.34
N PHE A 847 -8.16 25.08 -3.68
CA PHE A 847 -7.34 24.00 -3.12
C PHE A 847 -8.03 23.28 -1.97
N GLU A 848 -8.81 23.99 -1.17
CA GLU A 848 -9.46 23.42 0.01
C GLU A 848 -10.74 22.67 -0.33
N SER A 849 -11.57 23.21 -1.23
CA SER A 849 -12.84 22.58 -1.60
C SER A 849 -12.75 21.59 -2.76
N GLY A 850 -11.61 21.53 -3.46
CA GLY A 850 -11.43 20.59 -4.57
C GLY A 850 -12.19 21.00 -5.83
N ARG A 851 -12.31 22.30 -6.09
CA ARG A 851 -13.06 22.86 -7.23
C ARG A 851 -12.16 23.67 -8.16
N VAL A 852 -12.60 23.79 -9.41
CA VAL A 852 -12.13 24.80 -10.35
C VAL A 852 -13.30 25.70 -10.69
N LEU A 853 -13.09 27.00 -10.59
CA LEU A 853 -14.08 28.04 -10.79
C LEU A 853 -13.74 28.85 -12.03
N VAL A 854 -14.74 29.35 -12.73
CA VAL A 854 -14.59 30.33 -13.81
C VAL A 854 -15.26 31.64 -13.41
N LEU A 855 -14.54 32.74 -13.61
CA LEU A 855 -15.01 34.10 -13.47
C LEU A 855 -15.19 34.71 -14.87
N GLY A 856 -16.45 34.87 -15.27
CA GLY A 856 -16.86 35.50 -16.54
C GLY A 856 -17.97 36.51 -16.26
N ASP A 857 -17.90 37.69 -16.87
CA ASP A 857 -18.89 38.77 -16.70
C ASP A 857 -19.21 39.12 -15.22
N GLY A 858 -18.20 39.01 -14.34
CA GLY A 858 -18.34 39.25 -12.91
C GLY A 858 -19.04 38.14 -12.12
N LEU A 859 -19.49 37.07 -12.78
CA LEU A 859 -20.12 35.89 -12.16
C LEU A 859 -19.08 34.78 -11.95
N VAL A 860 -19.15 34.12 -10.80
CA VAL A 860 -18.31 32.95 -10.48
C VAL A 860 -19.16 31.70 -10.62
N GLN A 861 -18.70 30.75 -11.42
CA GLN A 861 -19.36 29.46 -11.64
C GLN A 861 -18.37 28.31 -11.41
N THR A 862 -18.87 27.16 -10.99
CA THR A 862 -18.04 25.96 -10.85
C THR A 862 -17.87 25.32 -12.23
N LEU A 863 -16.63 25.19 -12.69
CA LEU A 863 -16.26 24.49 -13.91
C LEU A 863 -16.02 22.99 -13.65
N ALA A 864 -15.39 22.66 -12.51
CA ALA A 864 -15.13 21.28 -12.11
C ALA A 864 -15.15 21.14 -10.58
N SER A 865 -15.43 19.93 -10.09
CA SER A 865 -15.45 19.56 -8.67
C SER A 865 -14.94 18.13 -8.45
N GLY A 866 -14.70 17.75 -7.19
CA GLY A 866 -14.22 16.42 -6.83
C GLY A 866 -12.71 16.23 -7.02
N LEU A 867 -11.96 17.32 -7.15
CA LEU A 867 -10.51 17.33 -7.29
C LEU A 867 -9.83 17.27 -5.92
N GLN A 868 -8.63 16.70 -5.84
CA GLN A 868 -7.84 16.64 -4.61
C GLN A 868 -6.76 17.73 -4.61
N ASN A 869 -7.05 18.80 -3.88
CA ASN A 869 -6.15 19.95 -3.71
C ASN A 869 -5.60 20.50 -5.04
N PRO A 870 -6.49 21.00 -5.93
CA PRO A 870 -6.07 21.61 -7.18
C PRO A 870 -5.20 22.85 -6.90
N SER A 871 -4.02 22.90 -7.50
CA SER A 871 -3.01 23.94 -7.26
C SER A 871 -2.80 24.82 -8.49
N GLN A 872 -1.82 24.52 -9.35
CA GLN A 872 -1.51 25.30 -10.54
C GLN A 872 -2.36 24.87 -11.75
N LEU A 873 -2.64 25.83 -12.62
CA LEU A 873 -3.41 25.68 -13.86
C LEU A 873 -2.54 25.99 -15.09
N ALA A 874 -2.75 25.27 -16.20
CA ALA A 874 -2.12 25.56 -17.48
C ALA A 874 -3.11 25.34 -18.64
N VAL A 875 -3.05 26.18 -19.68
CA VAL A 875 -3.93 26.08 -20.85
C VAL A 875 -3.13 25.55 -22.03
N GLY A 876 -3.65 24.50 -22.68
CA GLY A 876 -3.05 23.88 -23.85
C GLY A 876 -3.29 24.66 -25.15
N ASP A 877 -2.61 24.27 -26.22
CA ASP A 877 -2.78 24.87 -27.55
C ASP A 877 -4.14 24.54 -28.20
N THR A 878 -4.78 23.46 -27.76
CA THR A 878 -6.15 23.06 -28.11
C THR A 878 -7.22 23.80 -27.29
N GLY A 879 -6.83 24.62 -26.31
CA GLY A 879 -7.74 25.26 -25.36
C GLY A 879 -8.07 24.43 -24.13
N ASP A 880 -7.63 23.16 -24.07
CA ASP A 880 -7.86 22.31 -22.90
C ASP A 880 -7.19 22.88 -21.65
N LEU A 881 -7.84 22.73 -20.50
CA LEU A 881 -7.31 23.17 -19.22
C LEU A 881 -6.68 21.98 -18.48
N TYR A 882 -5.42 22.14 -18.08
CA TYR A 882 -4.70 21.20 -17.26
C TYR A 882 -4.64 21.70 -15.82
N VAL A 883 -4.91 20.81 -14.86
CA VAL A 883 -4.99 21.11 -13.44
C VAL A 883 -4.03 20.20 -12.69
N ALA A 884 -3.07 20.79 -11.98
CA ALA A 884 -2.22 20.05 -11.06
C ALA A 884 -3.03 19.68 -9.81
N GLU A 885 -3.18 18.38 -9.54
CA GLU A 885 -3.79 17.90 -8.29
C GLU A 885 -2.67 17.55 -7.32
N PHE A 886 -2.36 18.48 -6.43
CA PHE A 886 -1.27 18.33 -5.48
C PHE A 886 -1.50 17.12 -4.57
N GLY A 887 -2.74 16.94 -4.09
CA GLY A 887 -3.12 15.88 -3.16
C GLY A 887 -3.21 14.50 -3.82
N ALA A 888 -3.69 14.43 -5.07
CA ALA A 888 -3.82 13.15 -5.78
C ALA A 888 -2.52 12.69 -6.46
N GLY A 889 -1.46 13.50 -6.47
CA GLY A 889 -0.23 13.14 -7.17
C GLY A 889 -0.46 12.96 -8.68
N GLY A 890 -1.11 13.92 -9.33
CA GLY A 890 -1.50 13.79 -10.73
C GLY A 890 -1.86 15.10 -11.44
N VAL A 891 -2.25 14.98 -12.70
CA VAL A 891 -2.75 16.08 -13.53
C VAL A 891 -4.09 15.67 -14.13
N ARG A 892 -5.11 16.51 -13.95
CA ARG A 892 -6.38 16.39 -14.68
C ARG A 892 -6.35 17.25 -15.93
N ARG A 893 -7.09 16.81 -16.94
CA ARG A 893 -7.39 17.59 -18.14
C ARG A 893 -8.91 17.79 -18.21
N ILE A 894 -9.31 19.04 -18.42
CA ILE A 894 -10.69 19.44 -18.69
C ILE A 894 -10.73 19.77 -20.19
N LEU A 895 -11.55 19.03 -20.92
CA LEU A 895 -11.61 19.14 -22.38
C LEU A 895 -12.28 20.46 -22.80
N ALA A 896 -11.69 21.16 -23.76
CA ALA A 896 -12.31 22.30 -24.43
C ALA A 896 -13.46 21.87 -25.35
#